data_AF-A0A960LF46-F1
#
_entry.id   AF-A0A960LF46-F1
#
_cell.length_a   1.000
_cell.length_b   1.000
_cell.length_c   1.000
_cell.angle_alpha   90.00
_cell.angle_beta   90.00
_cell.angle_gamma   90.00
#
_symmetry.space_group_name_H-M   'P 1'
#
loop_
_entity.id
_entity.type
_entity.pdbx_description
1 polymer ?
#
loop_
_entity_poly.entity_id
_entity_poly.type
_entity_poly.pdbx_seq_one_letter_code
_entity_poly.pdbx_strand_id
1 'polypeptide(L)'
;MHSRRAVEIVWLIGLLILAAGLRVPTARGEALFVRGEVTGIWSAPIDTVVIDSFAWVPAAETLQIAPGMVVAFSGRFSLLVNGTLLANGEGDDSIFVQSIPYHDSNGHLGIRFYETTTISRLNKVKFEDGFANSGNFERYGGALELYFSEVEIDSCLFQGNRARIDGGAIYCREAGTLTVRASEFEGDSTRFGGGGAILARTSGYVRLTRCRFTNNSAAVSGGAVTSESGVVVELDSCYFANNFAVNKAGGLYLWSTPPASWIRNCVIEECVADQGGGIFTDNCRATIDGCTIRNCFARLGGGLGARRSNNLTTLSHTTITGNAANEDGGGLYITEAARCTVENCLIANNTATRGGGIFTVASTSPTIRFTTFAGNIAQGGSALDFYGGGEIYNSIVTGETGDALVNYGATASPTVSYTNIFSNSVPELSGVHPEWLLENTRMNVALVECDSLRNISFDPQFVNSDSGDFNLSDISPCLFGADTSYSSGADLAGNPRVSPQGSWPDMGAYENDAPLPYFQNCGPQRGVWFPGEYVVGCSLRVETSDTLVLMGGATLLFAPGAGLYVEGTLLAMGTAHDSIVFDRYFDLPDATWNGISLASSTTNSRLNYCSVRHVVGASALTTSEPATQLNHCTFSLNEHVGGGGGAASALQNSSPVFTRCTFKQNRATTGGAVSALTGHIDFRGCLFDHNEAVNFGAPFTALGGAVKCENGSFSECLFVSNTAYEGGGVALDHTGIFTDCEFDSCAAWKGGGLSLGGGTAELYRVEFRGNQGKDFGGAVCMGEAVLSDSGSFYIGNRGANGGAIANLHGGYSGTDTEYSDNSADNEGGVIWLGNDRAALFFTCTLHRNHAKTGGAVWGDAAGIDFFRCLLDSNYATEATGGIYLLGGGVSFLRSTVVNHHSPGQGTVVQNRFNSVLWCNSTLFAENGDSPISVHSGVQNDFRYSMSDVLIVAGDDSIGFPSRVNFNGDSCDADLNLVAEPLFVDYAARDYRLQSESKAVQAADSLLPLDDDGTRADIGLYPGIRPYLLLQPFNLAWPERNAYFHPGDTVAFAWNSSWDGDPGDEIDYSLHLHSESFDTAITTGSELGHTVILHNGQYEWWVVAASHQPETELESFERRTFVVTDPDLGLDDVLWPREFSVSMDGPNPFNSATRLRITLPHSTEVTVTLVNVLGRTSFAIREREFVAGVHSISIDGTRLGSGVYWAHVKTSLGTKTLQLHLIK
;
A
#
# COMPACT_ATOMS: atom_id res chain seq x y z
N MET A 1 60.39 49.88 61.83
CA MET A 1 60.21 48.45 61.47
C MET A 1 58.81 48.13 60.90
N HIS A 2 57.95 49.11 60.60
CA HIS A 2 56.58 48.88 60.11
C HIS A 2 56.34 49.08 58.60
N SER A 3 57.33 49.52 57.81
CA SER A 3 57.13 49.78 56.37
C SER A 3 57.54 48.64 55.42
N ARG A 4 58.27 47.62 55.90
CA ARG A 4 58.65 46.45 55.07
C ARG A 4 57.61 45.32 55.06
N ARG A 5 56.76 45.22 56.09
CA ARG A 5 55.67 44.23 56.14
C ARG A 5 54.48 44.57 55.23
N ALA A 6 54.25 45.84 54.90
CA ALA A 6 53.16 46.24 54.00
C ALA A 6 53.42 45.84 52.54
N VAL A 7 54.68 45.89 52.10
CA VAL A 7 55.07 45.53 50.72
C VAL A 7 55.13 44.02 50.51
N GLU A 8 55.56 43.24 51.52
CA GLU A 8 55.54 41.77 51.45
C GLU A 8 54.12 41.19 51.54
N ILE A 9 53.20 41.83 52.26
CA ILE A 9 51.77 41.43 52.30
C ILE A 9 51.09 41.71 50.96
N VAL A 10 51.38 42.83 50.28
CA VAL A 10 50.86 43.12 48.94
C VAL A 10 51.39 42.13 47.88
N TRP A 11 52.63 41.66 48.01
CA TRP A 11 53.20 40.64 47.12
C TRP A 11 52.68 39.21 47.40
N LEU A 12 52.45 38.84 48.66
CA LEU A 12 51.84 37.54 49.02
C LEU A 12 50.34 37.49 48.68
N ILE A 13 49.63 38.61 48.81
CA ILE A 13 48.25 38.77 48.34
C ILE A 13 48.21 38.69 46.81
N GLY A 14 49.17 39.30 46.10
CA GLY A 14 49.28 39.20 44.63
C GLY A 14 49.53 37.77 44.11
N LEU A 15 50.27 36.94 44.84
CA LEU A 15 50.58 35.55 44.44
C LEU A 15 49.48 34.54 44.77
N LEU A 16 48.65 34.78 45.81
CA LEU A 16 47.46 33.97 46.12
C LEU A 16 46.24 34.35 45.24
N ILE A 17 46.20 35.57 44.68
CA ILE A 17 45.11 36.09 43.86
C ILE A 17 45.15 35.62 42.40
N LEU A 18 46.33 35.27 41.86
CA LEU A 18 46.50 34.74 40.50
C LEU A 18 45.82 33.38 40.26
N ALA A 19 45.39 32.68 41.32
CA ALA A 19 44.62 31.43 41.23
C ALA A 19 43.09 31.63 41.19
N ALA A 20 42.58 32.85 41.36
CA ALA A 20 41.15 33.15 41.59
C ALA A 20 40.48 34.07 40.53
N GLY A 21 41.15 34.40 39.43
CA GLY A 21 40.52 35.13 38.30
C GLY A 21 40.20 36.62 38.50
N LEU A 22 40.56 37.23 39.64
CA LEU A 22 40.29 38.66 39.93
C LEU A 22 41.13 39.63 39.08
N ARG A 23 40.53 40.72 38.58
CA ARG A 23 41.27 41.85 37.97
C ARG A 23 41.95 42.66 39.09
N VAL A 24 43.27 42.84 38.98
CA VAL A 24 44.11 43.60 39.92
C VAL A 24 44.44 44.97 39.29
N PRO A 25 44.61 46.06 40.08
CA PRO A 25 45.12 47.33 39.59
C PRO A 25 46.36 47.13 38.71
N THR A 26 46.38 47.84 37.58
CA THR A 26 47.54 47.81 36.69
C THR A 26 48.75 48.37 37.43
N ALA A 27 49.97 47.96 37.07
CA ALA A 27 51.22 48.38 37.75
C ALA A 27 51.52 49.91 37.71
N ARG A 28 50.57 50.74 37.26
CA ARG A 28 50.63 52.22 37.24
C ARG A 28 49.39 52.91 37.84
N GLY A 29 48.37 52.20 38.31
CA GLY A 29 47.14 52.79 38.86
C GLY A 29 47.19 53.06 40.36
N GLU A 30 46.56 54.14 40.81
CA GLU A 30 46.42 54.48 42.23
C GLU A 30 45.13 53.87 42.82
N ALA A 31 45.22 53.30 44.03
CA ALA A 31 44.05 52.81 44.77
C ALA A 31 43.54 53.89 45.74
N LEU A 32 42.24 54.23 45.66
CA LEU A 32 41.58 55.17 46.56
C LEU A 32 40.83 54.41 47.67
N PHE A 33 41.23 54.61 48.93
CA PHE A 33 40.50 54.08 50.09
C PHE A 33 39.40 55.04 50.52
N VAL A 34 38.16 54.54 50.60
CA VAL A 34 36.96 55.36 50.78
C VAL A 34 36.27 55.02 52.10
N ARG A 35 35.94 56.07 52.87
CA ARG A 35 35.23 56.01 54.15
C ARG A 35 34.22 57.16 54.24
N GLY A 36 32.99 56.83 54.64
CA GLY A 36 31.93 57.83 54.86
C GLY A 36 31.28 58.36 53.57
N GLU A 37 30.98 59.65 53.55
CA GLU A 37 30.30 60.33 52.45
C GLU A 37 31.11 60.32 51.14
N VAL A 38 30.44 59.99 50.02
CA VAL A 38 31.02 59.98 48.67
C VAL A 38 30.13 60.68 47.65
N THR A 39 30.73 61.49 46.78
CA THR A 39 30.08 62.19 45.65
C THR A 39 31.11 62.47 44.55
N GLY A 40 30.67 62.90 43.36
CA GLY A 40 31.51 63.29 42.25
C GLY A 40 31.83 62.14 41.28
N ILE A 41 33.02 62.17 40.66
CA ILE A 41 33.42 61.22 39.61
C ILE A 41 34.62 60.40 40.07
N TRP A 42 34.49 59.07 40.10
CA TRP A 42 35.61 58.14 40.18
C TRP A 42 36.13 57.86 38.78
N SER A 43 37.36 58.32 38.50
CA SER A 43 38.02 58.22 37.19
C SER A 43 39.55 58.30 37.34
N ALA A 44 40.27 58.10 36.22
CA ALA A 44 41.73 58.13 36.17
C ALA A 44 42.35 59.38 36.84
N PRO A 45 43.52 59.26 37.51
CA PRO A 45 44.45 58.13 37.49
C PRO A 45 44.10 56.98 38.45
N ILE A 46 42.98 57.06 39.17
CA ILE A 46 42.50 55.99 40.06
C ILE A 46 41.93 54.89 39.18
N ASP A 47 42.42 53.65 39.32
CA ASP A 47 41.89 52.46 38.62
C ASP A 47 41.16 51.49 39.59
N THR A 48 41.34 51.66 40.90
CA THR A 48 40.68 50.87 41.95
C THR A 48 40.20 51.75 43.10
N VAL A 49 38.94 51.59 43.50
CA VAL A 49 38.36 52.19 44.70
C VAL A 49 38.13 51.08 45.73
N VAL A 50 38.74 51.21 46.91
CA VAL A 50 38.62 50.24 48.00
C VAL A 50 37.69 50.79 49.08
N ILE A 51 36.55 50.13 49.26
CA ILE A 51 35.62 50.41 50.35
C ILE A 51 36.06 49.61 51.58
N ASP A 52 36.65 50.29 52.56
CA ASP A 52 37.23 49.69 53.77
C ASP A 52 36.47 50.04 55.06
N SER A 53 35.36 50.76 54.93
CA SER A 53 34.39 51.04 55.98
C SER A 53 33.02 51.35 55.37
N PHE A 54 32.02 51.67 56.19
CA PHE A 54 30.72 52.13 55.70
C PHE A 54 30.86 53.41 54.85
N ALA A 55 30.35 53.38 53.62
CA ALA A 55 30.37 54.51 52.68
C ALA A 55 28.97 54.78 52.13
N TRP A 56 28.62 56.05 51.91
CA TRP A 56 27.30 56.42 51.39
C TRP A 56 27.31 57.61 50.42
N VAL A 57 26.43 57.57 49.42
CA VAL A 57 26.10 58.70 48.54
C VAL A 57 24.94 59.47 49.18
N PRO A 58 25.11 60.72 49.64
CA PRO A 58 24.06 61.52 50.26
C PRO A 58 22.86 61.75 49.34
N ALA A 59 21.71 62.08 49.93
CA ALA A 59 20.55 62.54 49.19
C ALA A 59 20.89 63.78 48.34
N ALA A 60 20.38 63.83 47.11
CA ALA A 60 20.63 64.85 46.09
C ALA A 60 22.05 64.91 45.48
N GLU A 61 22.99 64.09 45.96
CA GLU A 61 24.33 63.97 45.37
C GLU A 61 24.37 62.86 44.32
N THR A 62 25.30 62.98 43.37
CA THR A 62 25.52 61.97 42.33
C THR A 62 26.94 61.44 42.41
N LEU A 63 27.07 60.13 42.46
CA LEU A 63 28.33 59.43 42.26
C LEU A 63 28.38 58.83 40.85
N GLN A 64 29.39 59.20 40.08
CA GLN A 64 29.67 58.63 38.78
C GLN A 64 30.90 57.72 38.84
N ILE A 65 30.79 56.50 38.31
CA ILE A 65 31.89 55.54 38.18
C ILE A 65 32.22 55.41 36.70
N ALA A 66 33.45 55.78 36.33
CA ALA A 66 33.95 55.73 34.96
C ALA A 66 34.23 54.28 34.50
N PRO A 67 34.33 54.03 33.18
CA PRO A 67 34.75 52.74 32.63
C PRO A 67 36.06 52.20 33.21
N GLY A 68 36.19 50.88 33.24
CA GLY A 68 37.40 50.17 33.70
C GLY A 68 37.67 50.18 35.19
N MET A 69 36.82 50.86 35.96
CA MET A 69 36.99 51.00 37.41
C MET A 69 36.72 49.69 38.16
N VAL A 70 37.58 49.38 39.13
CA VAL A 70 37.35 48.31 40.11
C VAL A 70 36.86 48.89 41.42
N VAL A 71 35.65 48.54 41.86
CA VAL A 71 35.12 48.82 43.19
C VAL A 71 35.30 47.57 44.05
N ALA A 72 36.29 47.61 44.93
CA ALA A 72 36.69 46.48 45.75
C ALA A 72 36.28 46.69 47.22
N PHE A 73 35.64 45.69 47.83
CA PHE A 73 35.29 45.73 49.26
C PHE A 73 36.35 45.00 50.08
N SER A 74 36.96 45.66 51.06
CA SER A 74 37.99 45.05 51.92
C SER A 74 37.44 44.24 53.10
N GLY A 75 36.12 44.02 53.13
CA GLY A 75 35.39 43.35 54.21
C GLY A 75 33.89 43.34 53.93
N ARG A 76 33.09 43.02 54.95
CA ARG A 76 31.62 43.04 54.88
C ARG A 76 31.09 44.47 54.99
N PHE A 77 31.36 45.27 53.97
CA PHE A 77 30.84 46.62 53.83
C PHE A 77 29.87 46.69 52.66
N SER A 78 28.98 47.68 52.71
CA SER A 78 28.10 48.05 51.61
C SER A 78 28.36 49.49 51.20
N LEU A 79 28.03 49.81 49.95
CA LEU A 79 27.86 51.18 49.48
C LEU A 79 26.38 51.55 49.57
N LEU A 80 26.02 52.42 50.50
CA LEU A 80 24.65 52.93 50.62
C LEU A 80 24.42 54.08 49.65
N VAL A 81 23.34 54.07 48.88
CA VAL A 81 23.00 55.11 47.92
C VAL A 81 21.66 55.71 48.31
N ASN A 82 21.70 56.92 48.88
CA ASN A 82 20.53 57.76 49.11
C ASN A 82 20.34 58.82 47.99
N GLY A 83 21.40 59.11 47.23
CA GLY A 83 21.41 59.99 46.06
C GLY A 83 21.24 59.22 44.74
N THR A 84 22.11 59.50 43.75
CA THR A 84 22.15 58.86 42.44
C THR A 84 23.47 58.13 42.23
N LEU A 85 23.44 56.91 41.69
CA LEU A 85 24.62 56.22 41.19
C LEU A 85 24.56 56.08 39.66
N LEU A 86 25.57 56.57 38.98
CA LEU A 86 25.76 56.43 37.53
C LEU A 86 27.05 55.65 37.26
N ALA A 87 26.93 54.36 36.99
CA ALA A 87 28.07 53.50 36.65
C ALA A 87 27.96 53.07 35.18
N ASN A 88 28.79 53.64 34.31
CA ASN A 88 28.74 53.38 32.88
C ASN A 88 30.10 52.86 32.39
N GLY A 89 30.19 51.58 32.07
CA GLY A 89 31.32 51.00 31.35
C GLY A 89 31.29 51.32 29.85
N GLU A 90 32.42 51.18 29.15
CA GLU A 90 32.55 51.40 27.70
C GLU A 90 33.35 50.28 27.03
N GLY A 91 33.00 49.89 25.81
CA GLY A 91 33.75 48.85 25.07
C GLY A 91 33.91 47.53 25.86
N ASP A 92 35.17 47.06 25.97
CA ASP A 92 35.65 45.93 26.79
C ASP A 92 36.05 46.35 28.23
N ASP A 93 35.84 47.63 28.58
CA ASP A 93 36.26 48.25 29.83
C ASP A 93 35.10 48.32 30.84
N SER A 94 34.60 47.14 31.22
CA SER A 94 33.55 46.98 32.21
C SER A 94 33.99 47.45 33.60
N ILE A 95 33.02 47.88 34.41
CA ILE A 95 33.23 48.20 35.83
C ILE A 95 33.12 46.89 36.62
N PHE A 96 34.04 46.65 37.55
CA PHE A 96 34.05 45.43 38.37
C PHE A 96 33.71 45.77 39.82
N VAL A 97 32.74 45.06 40.40
CA VAL A 97 32.35 45.14 41.80
C VAL A 97 32.65 43.79 42.44
N GLN A 98 33.67 43.75 43.31
CA GLN A 98 34.25 42.50 43.80
C GLN A 98 34.72 42.60 45.26
N SER A 99 34.99 41.45 45.88
CA SER A 99 35.57 41.37 47.23
C SER A 99 37.10 41.23 47.17
N ILE A 100 37.82 41.85 48.11
CA ILE A 100 39.25 41.54 48.34
C ILE A 100 39.32 40.26 49.19
N PRO A 101 40.04 39.20 48.76
CA PRO A 101 40.11 37.96 49.53
C PRO A 101 40.86 38.19 50.85
N TYR A 102 40.16 38.04 51.98
CA TYR A 102 40.77 38.05 53.32
C TYR A 102 40.20 36.94 54.20
N HIS A 103 41.06 35.99 54.57
CA HIS A 103 41.03 34.91 55.56
C HIS A 103 39.75 34.13 55.96
N ASP A 104 38.53 34.59 55.69
CA ASP A 104 37.31 33.78 55.81
C ASP A 104 36.36 34.17 54.67
N SER A 105 35.96 33.17 53.88
CA SER A 105 35.14 33.17 52.66
C SER A 105 33.76 33.86 52.77
N ASN A 106 33.73 35.17 53.00
CA ASN A 106 32.54 35.83 53.54
C ASN A 106 31.89 36.90 52.65
N GLY A 107 32.41 37.15 51.44
CA GLY A 107 31.86 38.05 50.41
C GLY A 107 31.62 39.50 50.86
N HIS A 108 31.09 40.33 49.95
CA HIS A 108 30.70 41.72 50.23
C HIS A 108 29.19 41.90 50.38
N LEU A 109 28.77 43.00 51.01
CA LEU A 109 27.36 43.37 51.11
C LEU A 109 26.90 44.27 49.96
N GLY A 110 27.70 44.45 48.91
CA GLY A 110 27.26 45.05 47.65
C GLY A 110 26.77 46.49 47.76
N ILE A 111 25.86 46.88 46.87
CA ILE A 111 25.29 48.23 46.79
C ILE A 111 23.84 48.21 47.28
N ARG A 112 23.45 49.23 48.06
CA ARG A 112 22.15 49.31 48.72
C ARG A 112 21.49 50.64 48.38
N PHE A 113 20.37 50.62 47.65
CA PHE A 113 19.60 51.81 47.30
C PHE A 113 18.47 52.01 48.32
N TYR A 114 18.44 53.19 48.96
CA TYR A 114 17.52 53.46 50.05
C TYR A 114 16.83 54.82 49.88
N GLU A 115 15.53 54.77 49.59
CA GLU A 115 14.64 55.94 49.43
C GLU A 115 15.17 56.97 48.41
N THR A 116 15.72 56.51 47.29
CA THR A 116 16.26 57.40 46.26
C THR A 116 15.16 58.12 45.49
N THR A 117 15.30 59.44 45.27
CA THR A 117 14.35 60.24 44.48
C THR A 117 14.69 60.34 42.99
N THR A 118 15.79 59.71 42.57
CA THR A 118 16.30 59.73 41.19
C THR A 118 16.67 58.32 40.74
N ILE A 119 16.64 58.10 39.43
CA ILE A 119 16.96 56.80 38.83
C ILE A 119 18.48 56.60 38.80
N SER A 120 18.95 55.53 39.44
CA SER A 120 20.34 55.10 39.31
C SER A 120 20.51 54.19 38.09
N ARG A 121 21.62 54.34 37.36
CA ARG A 121 21.88 53.65 36.09
C ARG A 121 23.18 52.86 36.18
N LEU A 122 23.09 51.56 35.90
CA LEU A 122 24.22 50.64 35.86
C LEU A 122 24.33 50.06 34.46
N ASN A 123 25.42 50.34 33.76
CA ASN A 123 25.70 49.84 32.43
C ASN A 123 27.07 49.14 32.40
N LYS A 124 27.11 47.89 31.91
CA LYS A 124 28.36 47.10 31.81
C LYS A 124 29.12 46.98 33.13
N VAL A 125 28.38 46.66 34.19
CA VAL A 125 28.92 46.40 35.53
C VAL A 125 28.90 44.90 35.81
N LYS A 126 30.02 44.36 36.29
CA LYS A 126 30.15 42.99 36.75
C LYS A 126 30.10 42.93 38.27
N PHE A 127 29.16 42.19 38.84
CA PHE A 127 29.01 41.93 40.27
C PHE A 127 29.37 40.48 40.58
N GLU A 128 30.46 40.27 41.33
CA GLU A 128 30.99 38.94 41.65
C GLU A 128 31.10 38.71 43.16
N ASP A 129 30.77 37.49 43.59
CA ASP A 129 31.00 37.01 44.96
C ASP A 129 30.33 37.85 46.07
N GLY A 130 29.25 38.55 45.74
CA GLY A 130 28.40 39.20 46.74
C GLY A 130 27.83 38.16 47.71
N PHE A 131 27.89 38.41 49.02
CA PHE A 131 27.34 37.48 50.02
C PHE A 131 26.65 38.19 51.20
N ALA A 132 25.32 38.32 51.12
CA ALA A 132 24.49 38.91 52.17
C ALA A 132 24.17 37.88 53.28
N ASN A 133 24.98 37.85 54.35
CA ASN A 133 24.90 36.83 55.41
C ASN A 133 24.93 37.37 56.87
N SER A 134 24.66 38.65 57.12
CA SER A 134 24.75 39.28 58.46
C SER A 134 23.40 39.62 59.11
N GLY A 135 23.40 40.32 60.25
CA GLY A 135 22.24 40.51 61.14
C GLY A 135 21.20 41.53 60.64
N ASN A 136 19.92 41.19 60.86
CA ASN A 136 18.63 41.90 60.69
C ASN A 136 18.30 42.75 59.43
N PHE A 137 19.26 43.21 58.61
CA PHE A 137 18.94 43.89 57.32
C PHE A 137 19.87 43.50 56.15
N GLU A 138 20.95 42.76 56.41
CA GLU A 138 21.99 42.44 55.42
C GLU A 138 21.93 40.96 54.98
N ARG A 139 20.71 40.47 54.71
CA ARG A 139 20.43 39.05 54.38
C ARG A 139 19.85 38.82 52.98
N TYR A 140 19.62 39.92 52.28
CA TYR A 140 18.93 39.99 51.00
C TYR A 140 19.85 40.63 49.96
N GLY A 141 19.74 40.22 48.70
CA GLY A 141 20.45 40.87 47.59
C GLY A 141 21.97 40.79 47.71
N GLY A 142 22.60 39.68 47.32
CA GLY A 142 24.06 39.53 47.42
C GLY A 142 24.84 40.64 46.72
N ALA A 143 24.34 41.11 45.58
CA ALA A 143 24.88 42.25 44.84
C ALA A 143 24.13 43.55 45.16
N LEU A 144 22.79 43.56 44.99
CA LEU A 144 21.98 44.78 45.05
C LEU A 144 20.75 44.61 45.95
N GLU A 145 20.44 45.64 46.74
CA GLU A 145 19.13 45.78 47.41
C GLU A 145 18.48 47.11 47.03
N LEU A 146 17.19 47.08 46.73
CA LEU A 146 16.37 48.25 46.42
C LEU A 146 15.24 48.39 47.45
N TYR A 147 15.17 49.57 48.05
CA TYR A 147 14.13 49.98 49.01
C TYR A 147 13.58 51.34 48.62
N PHE A 148 12.29 51.45 48.24
CA PHE A 148 11.68 52.68 47.70
C PHE A 148 12.57 53.40 46.68
N SER A 149 13.16 52.64 45.75
CA SER A 149 14.19 53.14 44.82
C SER A 149 13.97 52.59 43.40
N GLU A 150 14.45 53.32 42.40
CA GLU A 150 14.40 52.93 40.99
C GLU A 150 15.81 52.74 40.42
N VAL A 151 16.05 51.57 39.82
CA VAL A 151 17.34 51.24 39.21
C VAL A 151 17.13 50.67 37.80
N GLU A 152 17.87 51.24 36.85
CA GLU A 152 17.99 50.72 35.50
C GLU A 152 19.34 50.02 35.31
N ILE A 153 19.30 48.77 34.85
CA ILE A 153 20.45 47.91 34.64
C ILE A 153 20.50 47.51 33.16
N ASP A 154 21.64 47.69 32.52
CA ASP A 154 21.82 47.36 31.10
C ASP A 154 23.18 46.69 30.86
N SER A 155 23.18 45.56 30.16
CA SER A 155 24.43 44.86 29.76
C SER A 155 25.34 44.49 30.94
N CYS A 156 24.76 44.20 32.12
CA CYS A 156 25.49 43.85 33.34
C CYS A 156 25.58 42.32 33.53
N LEU A 157 26.53 41.90 34.35
CA LEU A 157 26.72 40.49 34.73
C LEU A 157 26.69 40.35 36.26
N PHE A 158 25.79 39.50 36.76
CA PHE A 158 25.70 39.07 38.15
C PHE A 158 26.15 37.62 38.21
N GLN A 159 27.26 37.34 38.90
CA GLN A 159 27.85 36.01 38.91
C GLN A 159 28.18 35.55 40.34
N GLY A 160 27.64 34.39 40.73
CA GLY A 160 27.95 33.74 42.00
C GLY A 160 27.49 34.50 43.25
N ASN A 161 26.52 35.41 43.12
CA ASN A 161 26.02 36.20 44.23
C ASN A 161 25.08 35.38 45.11
N ARG A 162 25.21 35.58 46.43
CA ARG A 162 24.54 34.77 47.43
C ARG A 162 23.79 35.63 48.42
N ALA A 163 22.57 35.22 48.73
CA ALA A 163 21.79 35.77 49.82
C ALA A 163 21.42 34.68 50.83
N ARG A 164 21.40 35.05 52.11
CA ARG A 164 20.96 34.11 53.15
C ARG A 164 19.46 33.82 53.03
N ILE A 165 18.64 34.82 52.73
CA ILE A 165 17.18 34.68 52.68
C ILE A 165 16.70 34.79 51.23
N ASP A 166 16.54 35.99 50.67
CA ASP A 166 15.90 36.18 49.36
C ASP A 166 16.76 37.01 48.40
N GLY A 167 16.60 36.75 47.09
CA GLY A 167 17.25 37.51 46.02
C GLY A 167 18.76 37.32 46.02
N GLY A 168 19.27 36.20 45.49
CA GLY A 168 20.69 35.87 45.57
C GLY A 168 21.60 36.97 44.99
N ALA A 169 21.22 37.57 43.86
CA ALA A 169 21.84 38.78 43.33
C ALA A 169 21.10 40.05 43.74
N ILE A 170 19.81 40.14 43.44
CA ILE A 170 19.02 41.37 43.59
C ILE A 170 17.79 41.12 44.44
N TYR A 171 17.59 42.00 45.41
CA TYR A 171 16.37 42.05 46.21
C TYR A 171 15.67 43.38 46.07
N CYS A 172 14.38 43.36 45.70
CA CYS A 172 13.57 44.55 45.52
C CYS A 172 12.37 44.52 46.48
N ARG A 173 12.21 45.57 47.30
CA ARG A 173 11.10 45.65 48.24
C ARG A 173 10.51 47.04 48.35
N GLU A 174 9.25 47.09 48.80
CA GLU A 174 8.55 48.31 49.22
C GLU A 174 8.56 49.38 48.11
N ALA A 175 7.80 49.11 47.04
CA ALA A 175 7.67 49.97 45.86
C ALA A 175 8.97 50.27 45.09
N GLY A 176 9.99 49.41 45.21
CA GLY A 176 11.16 49.46 44.33
C GLY A 176 10.81 49.09 42.88
N THR A 177 11.42 49.79 41.92
CA THR A 177 11.27 49.52 40.48
C THR A 177 12.60 49.07 39.92
N LEU A 178 12.61 47.89 39.29
CA LEU A 178 13.77 47.27 38.70
C LEU A 178 13.53 47.08 37.20
N THR A 179 14.32 47.77 36.38
CA THR A 179 14.34 47.55 34.93
C THR A 179 15.69 46.99 34.52
N VAL A 180 15.71 45.80 33.94
CA VAL A 180 16.93 45.12 33.50
C VAL A 180 16.85 44.78 32.03
N ARG A 181 17.93 45.09 31.29
CA ARG A 181 18.05 44.83 29.86
C ARG A 181 19.37 44.14 29.54
N ALA A 182 19.36 43.20 28.60
CA ALA A 182 20.56 42.59 28.02
C ALA A 182 21.59 42.09 29.06
N SER A 183 21.14 41.67 30.25
CA SER A 183 22.02 41.35 31.38
C SER A 183 21.95 39.87 31.74
N GLU A 184 22.99 39.36 32.37
CA GLU A 184 23.15 37.95 32.73
C GLU A 184 23.24 37.75 34.25
N PHE A 185 22.58 36.70 34.73
CA PHE A 185 22.55 36.22 36.11
C PHE A 185 22.95 34.75 36.13
N GLU A 186 24.15 34.47 36.61
CA GLU A 186 24.78 33.16 36.54
C GLU A 186 25.19 32.64 37.92
N GLY A 187 24.65 31.49 38.32
CA GLY A 187 25.08 30.82 39.55
C GLY A 187 24.70 31.57 40.82
N ASP A 188 23.75 32.49 40.76
CA ASP A 188 23.26 33.21 41.93
C ASP A 188 22.37 32.29 42.78
N SER A 189 22.43 32.42 44.10
CA SER A 189 21.70 31.51 44.97
C SER A 189 21.23 32.06 46.30
N THR A 190 20.19 31.41 46.84
CA THR A 190 19.69 31.65 48.19
C THR A 190 19.83 30.42 49.08
N ARG A 191 20.06 30.65 50.38
CA ARG A 191 20.19 29.55 51.35
C ARG A 191 18.86 29.10 51.98
N PHE A 192 17.93 30.02 52.19
CA PHE A 192 16.70 29.73 52.94
C PHE A 192 15.41 30.31 52.34
N GLY A 193 15.47 31.12 51.29
CA GLY A 193 14.31 31.80 50.71
C GLY A 193 14.22 31.64 49.19
N GLY A 194 13.54 32.59 48.53
CA GLY A 194 13.21 32.52 47.11
C GLY A 194 14.02 33.46 46.21
N GLY A 195 13.91 33.29 44.90
CA GLY A 195 14.56 34.15 43.90
C GLY A 195 16.07 33.97 43.91
N GLY A 196 16.56 32.85 43.36
CA GLY A 196 18.00 32.54 43.34
C GLY A 196 18.82 33.66 42.72
N ALA A 197 18.30 34.37 41.72
CA ALA A 197 18.87 35.62 41.24
C ALA A 197 18.10 36.84 41.77
N ILE A 198 16.79 36.93 41.48
CA ILE A 198 15.98 38.12 41.78
C ILE A 198 14.77 37.73 42.63
N LEU A 199 14.54 38.45 43.73
CA LEU A 199 13.25 38.44 44.41
C LEU A 199 12.69 39.86 44.53
N ALA A 200 11.42 40.02 44.18
CA ALA A 200 10.68 41.27 44.35
C ALA A 200 9.43 41.06 45.23
N ARG A 201 9.19 42.00 46.16
CA ARG A 201 8.02 41.99 47.05
C ARG A 201 7.40 43.37 47.28
N THR A 202 6.09 43.38 47.55
CA THR A 202 5.32 44.56 48.02
C THR A 202 5.31 45.74 47.04
N SER A 203 4.34 45.74 46.13
CA SER A 203 4.01 46.88 45.24
C SER A 203 5.14 47.37 44.34
N GLY A 204 6.10 46.51 44.00
CA GLY A 204 7.21 46.80 43.08
C GLY A 204 6.91 46.48 41.63
N TYR A 205 7.82 46.87 40.74
CA TYR A 205 7.72 46.61 39.30
C TYR A 205 9.03 45.99 38.81
N VAL A 206 8.95 44.83 38.15
CA VAL A 206 10.11 44.13 37.60
C VAL A 206 9.92 43.97 36.11
N ARG A 207 10.75 44.67 35.32
CA ARG A 207 10.79 44.55 33.87
C ARG A 207 12.11 43.99 33.42
N LEU A 208 12.08 42.84 32.75
CA LEU A 208 13.25 42.13 32.27
C LEU A 208 13.13 41.99 30.75
N THR A 209 14.16 42.42 30.01
CA THR A 209 14.15 42.32 28.54
C THR A 209 15.49 41.81 28.03
N ARG A 210 15.49 40.71 27.27
CA ARG A 210 16.71 40.08 26.75
C ARG A 210 17.71 39.70 27.85
N CYS A 211 17.21 39.30 29.02
CA CYS A 211 18.04 38.86 30.14
C CYS A 211 18.26 37.35 30.13
N ARG A 212 19.40 36.89 30.65
CA ARG A 212 19.77 35.48 30.77
C ARG A 212 19.89 35.09 32.25
N PHE A 213 19.22 34.02 32.65
CA PHE A 213 19.26 33.46 34.00
C PHE A 213 19.70 31.99 33.92
N THR A 214 20.94 31.71 34.30
CA THR A 214 21.55 30.38 34.18
C THR A 214 22.05 29.86 35.52
N ASN A 215 21.81 28.59 35.80
CA ASN A 215 22.38 27.89 36.97
C ASN A 215 22.03 28.54 38.32
N ASN A 216 20.93 29.30 38.41
CA ASN A 216 20.53 29.94 39.65
C ASN A 216 19.75 28.97 40.53
N SER A 217 19.90 29.07 41.84
CA SER A 217 19.33 28.11 42.79
C SER A 217 18.66 28.77 43.99
N ALA A 218 17.43 28.35 44.30
CA ALA A 218 16.68 28.80 45.47
C ALA A 218 16.31 27.64 46.41
N ALA A 219 16.40 27.88 47.71
CA ALA A 219 16.00 26.89 48.72
C ALA A 219 14.48 26.74 48.87
N VAL A 220 13.69 27.68 48.32
CA VAL A 220 12.23 27.67 48.40
C VAL A 220 11.62 27.71 46.99
N SER A 221 11.47 28.88 46.38
CA SER A 221 10.78 29.04 45.11
C SER A 221 11.48 30.02 44.18
N GLY A 222 11.22 29.87 42.87
CA GLY A 222 11.78 30.71 41.81
C GLY A 222 13.30 30.64 41.79
N GLY A 223 13.83 29.53 41.27
CA GLY A 223 15.27 29.29 41.22
C GLY A 223 16.04 30.41 40.53
N ALA A 224 15.43 31.12 39.58
CA ALA A 224 15.92 32.40 39.09
C ALA A 224 15.16 33.59 39.69
N VAL A 225 13.86 33.71 39.40
CA VAL A 225 13.07 34.91 39.69
C VAL A 225 11.85 34.57 40.52
N THR A 226 11.62 35.35 41.58
CA THR A 226 10.40 35.28 42.39
C THR A 226 9.73 36.64 42.50
N SER A 227 8.42 36.64 42.33
CA SER A 227 7.55 37.78 42.59
C SER A 227 6.52 37.44 43.65
N GLU A 228 6.46 38.25 44.70
CA GLU A 228 5.46 38.14 45.78
C GLU A 228 4.34 39.18 45.61
N SER A 229 3.49 39.26 46.64
CA SER A 229 2.24 40.02 46.62
C SER A 229 2.40 41.47 46.15
N GLY A 230 1.60 41.85 45.16
CA GLY A 230 1.51 43.23 44.65
C GLY A 230 2.55 43.63 43.60
N VAL A 231 3.42 42.72 43.16
CA VAL A 231 4.47 43.04 42.16
C VAL A 231 3.98 42.79 40.74
N VAL A 232 4.28 43.68 39.81
CA VAL A 232 4.05 43.44 38.36
C VAL A 232 5.32 42.92 37.72
N VAL A 233 5.19 41.83 36.97
CA VAL A 233 6.30 41.19 36.29
C VAL A 233 6.08 41.21 34.79
N GLU A 234 7.04 41.81 34.08
CA GLU A 234 7.03 41.94 32.62
C GLU A 234 8.33 41.38 32.04
N LEU A 235 8.24 40.24 31.37
CA LEU A 235 9.40 39.54 30.80
C LEU A 235 9.23 39.47 29.29
N ASP A 236 10.19 40.02 28.54
CA ASP A 236 10.25 39.89 27.08
C ASP A 236 11.60 39.34 26.62
N SER A 237 11.58 38.34 25.75
CA SER A 237 12.78 37.81 25.11
C SER A 237 13.85 37.32 26.11
N CYS A 238 13.44 36.86 27.30
CA CYS A 238 14.35 36.39 28.34
C CYS A 238 14.61 34.88 28.23
N TYR A 239 15.76 34.46 28.74
CA TYR A 239 16.22 33.08 28.71
C TYR A 239 16.50 32.55 30.12
N PHE A 240 15.87 31.44 30.49
CA PHE A 240 16.04 30.77 31.77
C PHE A 240 16.53 29.34 31.50
N ALA A 241 17.71 28.96 31.97
CA ALA A 241 18.20 27.59 31.84
C ALA A 241 18.86 27.05 33.09
N ASN A 242 18.66 25.76 33.36
CA ASN A 242 19.34 25.04 34.44
C ASN A 242 19.11 25.68 35.83
N ASN A 243 17.95 26.29 36.05
CA ASN A 243 17.63 26.91 37.33
C ASN A 243 16.89 25.92 38.23
N PHE A 244 17.20 25.94 39.52
CA PHE A 244 16.74 24.95 40.50
C PHE A 244 16.01 25.60 41.67
N ALA A 245 14.86 25.05 42.04
CA ALA A 245 14.19 25.39 43.30
C ALA A 245 13.75 24.13 44.03
N VAL A 246 13.77 24.13 45.36
CA VAL A 246 13.31 22.94 46.11
C VAL A 246 11.80 22.75 46.03
N ASN A 247 10.99 23.83 46.02
CA ASN A 247 9.54 23.76 46.15
C ASN A 247 8.79 24.10 44.85
N LYS A 248 8.87 25.35 44.37
CA LYS A 248 8.08 25.78 43.20
C LYS A 248 8.92 26.58 42.22
N ALA A 249 8.71 26.33 40.92
CA ALA A 249 9.37 27.05 39.83
C ALA A 249 10.91 27.04 39.89
N GLY A 250 11.53 26.12 39.14
CA GLY A 250 12.97 26.16 38.91
C GLY A 250 13.37 27.48 38.23
N GLY A 251 12.57 27.97 37.29
CA GLY A 251 12.76 29.28 36.66
C GLY A 251 12.07 30.42 37.41
N LEU A 252 10.75 30.55 37.20
CA LEU A 252 9.97 31.74 37.55
C LEU A 252 8.76 31.45 38.43
N TYR A 253 8.76 31.99 39.64
CA TYR A 253 7.62 31.92 40.56
C TYR A 253 6.85 33.25 40.62
N LEU A 254 5.55 33.21 40.29
CA LEU A 254 4.65 34.36 40.40
C LEU A 254 3.57 34.12 41.47
N TRP A 255 3.56 34.95 42.50
CA TRP A 255 2.61 34.85 43.60
C TRP A 255 1.83 36.15 43.83
N SER A 256 0.50 36.08 43.73
CA SER A 256 -0.43 37.14 44.17
C SER A 256 -0.17 38.52 43.55
N THR A 257 -0.04 38.60 42.22
CA THR A 257 0.24 39.84 41.48
C THR A 257 -1.05 40.49 40.90
N PRO A 258 -1.54 41.59 41.49
CA PRO A 258 -2.43 42.53 40.81
C PRO A 258 -1.69 43.84 40.48
N PRO A 259 -1.66 44.35 39.22
CA PRO A 259 -2.31 43.95 37.96
C PRO A 259 -1.63 42.79 37.18
N ALA A 260 -2.11 42.51 35.95
CA ALA A 260 -1.69 41.36 35.13
C ALA A 260 -0.19 41.40 34.77
N SER A 261 0.51 40.31 35.09
CA SER A 261 1.90 40.08 34.68
C SER A 261 1.93 39.37 33.33
N TRP A 262 2.97 39.59 32.52
CA TRP A 262 3.12 38.90 31.24
C TRP A 262 4.54 38.42 30.99
N ILE A 263 4.63 37.26 30.33
CA ILE A 263 5.87 36.58 29.96
C ILE A 263 5.75 36.33 28.46
N ARG A 264 6.63 36.95 27.68
CA ARG A 264 6.58 36.95 26.22
C ARG A 264 7.89 36.56 25.59
N ASN A 265 7.82 35.76 24.53
CA ASN A 265 9.00 35.43 23.71
C ASN A 265 10.15 34.83 24.54
N CYS A 266 9.84 34.21 25.68
CA CYS A 266 10.84 33.71 26.61
C CYS A 266 11.11 32.23 26.36
N VAL A 267 12.36 31.81 26.60
CA VAL A 267 12.74 30.40 26.61
C VAL A 267 13.03 29.99 28.04
N ILE A 268 12.34 28.96 28.51
CA ILE A 268 12.50 28.36 29.83
C ILE A 268 12.85 26.89 29.61
N GLU A 269 14.08 26.51 29.93
CA GLU A 269 14.55 25.15 29.70
C GLU A 269 15.31 24.55 30.87
N GLU A 270 15.28 23.22 30.99
CA GLU A 270 16.12 22.46 31.93
C GLU A 270 15.97 22.94 33.39
N CYS A 271 14.82 23.52 33.73
CA CYS A 271 14.54 24.01 35.07
C CYS A 271 13.89 22.91 35.92
N VAL A 272 14.23 22.87 37.21
CA VAL A 272 13.85 21.78 38.11
C VAL A 272 13.23 22.31 39.40
N ALA A 273 12.06 21.77 39.77
CA ALA A 273 11.42 22.03 41.07
C ALA A 273 10.52 20.88 41.54
N ASP A 274 9.99 20.91 42.77
CA ASP A 274 8.95 19.94 43.18
C ASP A 274 7.63 20.20 42.40
N GLN A 275 7.29 21.46 42.14
CA GLN A 275 6.09 21.85 41.40
C GLN A 275 6.36 22.94 40.35
N GLY A 276 5.88 22.76 39.13
CA GLY A 276 6.07 23.70 38.02
C GLY A 276 7.54 23.83 37.67
N GLY A 277 8.15 22.84 37.02
CA GLY A 277 9.61 22.78 36.84
C GLY A 277 10.20 24.06 36.22
N GLY A 278 9.55 24.60 35.19
CA GLY A 278 9.87 25.90 34.61
C GLY A 278 9.21 27.06 35.35
N ILE A 279 7.87 27.13 35.27
CA ILE A 279 7.06 28.26 35.75
C ILE A 279 6.02 27.78 36.76
N PHE A 280 5.79 28.56 37.81
CA PHE A 280 4.65 28.32 38.69
C PHE A 280 3.89 29.61 38.99
N THR A 281 2.58 29.61 38.75
CA THR A 281 1.68 30.73 39.05
C THR A 281 0.74 30.37 40.21
N ASP A 282 0.69 31.24 41.22
CA ASP A 282 -0.12 31.04 42.43
C ASP A 282 -0.95 32.30 42.70
N ASN A 283 -2.27 32.20 42.55
CA ASN A 283 -3.20 33.34 42.71
C ASN A 283 -2.80 34.57 41.87
N CYS A 284 -2.36 34.34 40.63
CA CYS A 284 -1.77 35.35 39.75
C CYS A 284 -2.48 35.37 38.39
N ARG A 285 -2.78 36.58 37.88
CA ARG A 285 -3.22 36.76 36.49
C ARG A 285 -1.98 36.91 35.60
N ALA A 286 -1.58 35.82 34.95
CA ALA A 286 -0.44 35.80 34.04
C ALA A 286 -0.87 35.50 32.60
N THR A 287 -0.28 36.21 31.64
CA THR A 287 -0.32 35.87 30.21
C THR A 287 1.05 35.36 29.79
N ILE A 288 1.10 34.15 29.26
CA ILE A 288 2.31 33.52 28.74
C ILE A 288 2.11 33.38 27.23
N ASP A 289 2.91 34.10 26.46
CA ASP A 289 2.67 34.28 25.04
C ASP A 289 3.96 34.15 24.21
N GLY A 290 3.95 33.41 23.11
CA GLY A 290 5.16 33.26 22.27
C GLY A 290 6.33 32.55 22.95
N CYS A 291 6.10 31.79 24.03
CA CYS A 291 7.17 31.22 24.85
C CYS A 291 7.53 29.78 24.43
N THR A 292 8.72 29.34 24.81
CA THR A 292 9.14 27.93 24.71
C THR A 292 9.48 27.41 26.10
N ILE A 293 8.76 26.40 26.57
CA ILE A 293 9.00 25.73 27.86
C ILE A 293 9.38 24.29 27.57
N ARG A 294 10.64 23.92 27.79
CA ARG A 294 11.11 22.58 27.41
C ARG A 294 12.08 21.92 28.37
N ASN A 295 12.09 20.59 28.37
CA ASN A 295 13.03 19.78 29.16
C ASN A 295 13.05 20.13 30.66
N CYS A 296 11.96 20.70 31.19
CA CYS A 296 11.84 21.00 32.61
C CYS A 296 11.31 19.78 33.36
N PHE A 297 11.69 19.66 34.63
CA PHE A 297 11.36 18.50 35.46
C PHE A 297 10.71 18.89 36.77
N ALA A 298 9.63 18.19 37.15
CA ALA A 298 9.03 18.32 38.47
C ALA A 298 8.41 17.02 39.00
N ARG A 299 7.91 17.06 40.24
CA ARG A 299 6.98 16.01 40.69
C ARG A 299 5.58 16.27 40.13
N LEU A 300 5.14 17.53 40.12
CA LEU A 300 3.85 17.98 39.57
C LEU A 300 4.06 19.16 38.61
N GLY A 301 3.56 19.09 37.37
CA GLY A 301 3.71 20.19 36.41
C GLY A 301 5.15 20.31 35.91
N GLY A 302 5.61 19.41 35.04
CA GLY A 302 7.01 19.40 34.57
C GLY A 302 7.40 20.72 33.92
N GLY A 303 6.57 21.25 33.03
CA GLY A 303 6.75 22.58 32.44
C GLY A 303 6.19 23.71 33.31
N LEU A 304 4.88 23.68 33.56
CA LEU A 304 4.16 24.74 34.25
C LEU A 304 3.15 24.23 35.28
N GLY A 305 3.10 24.88 36.44
CA GLY A 305 2.05 24.71 37.44
C GLY A 305 1.19 25.96 37.61
N ALA A 306 -0.13 25.79 37.71
CA ALA A 306 -1.08 26.87 37.96
C ALA A 306 -2.03 26.52 39.11
N ARG A 307 -2.09 27.37 40.14
CA ARG A 307 -2.88 27.13 41.36
C ARG A 307 -3.67 28.36 41.81
N ARG A 308 -4.90 28.14 42.32
CA ARG A 308 -5.75 29.16 42.98
C ARG A 308 -5.91 30.45 42.18
N SER A 309 -5.89 30.36 40.86
CA SER A 309 -6.08 31.56 40.04
C SER A 309 -7.56 31.83 39.86
N ASN A 310 -8.12 32.62 40.78
CA ASN A 310 -9.47 33.18 40.66
C ASN A 310 -9.61 34.09 39.42
N ASN A 311 -8.52 34.32 38.69
CA ASN A 311 -8.45 35.05 37.43
C ASN A 311 -7.84 34.16 36.34
N LEU A 312 -8.20 34.40 35.08
CA LEU A 312 -7.75 33.58 33.95
C LEU A 312 -6.22 33.66 33.77
N THR A 313 -5.54 32.50 33.80
CA THR A 313 -4.18 32.37 33.24
C THR A 313 -4.32 32.00 31.77
N THR A 314 -3.66 32.72 30.87
CA THR A 314 -3.75 32.49 29.42
C THR A 314 -2.39 32.06 28.90
N LEU A 315 -2.37 30.93 28.19
CA LEU A 315 -1.25 30.46 27.41
C LEU A 315 -1.61 30.59 25.93
N SER A 316 -0.84 31.38 25.20
CA SER A 316 -1.02 31.61 23.76
C SER A 316 0.29 31.45 23.01
N HIS A 317 0.25 30.93 21.77
CA HIS A 317 1.44 30.86 20.89
C HIS A 317 2.66 30.23 21.58
N THR A 318 2.46 29.25 22.46
CA THR A 318 3.50 28.72 23.34
C THR A 318 3.77 27.25 23.00
N THR A 319 5.04 26.90 22.93
CA THR A 319 5.51 25.52 22.74
C THR A 319 5.94 24.94 24.08
N ILE A 320 5.34 23.81 24.46
CA ILE A 320 5.61 23.08 25.71
C ILE A 320 6.03 21.66 25.34
N THR A 321 7.32 21.36 25.43
CA THR A 321 7.83 20.09 24.90
C THR A 321 8.93 19.42 25.73
N GLY A 322 8.95 18.08 25.75
CA GLY A 322 9.99 17.33 26.45
C GLY A 322 10.01 17.52 27.97
N ASN A 323 8.96 18.08 28.56
CA ASN A 323 8.88 18.27 30.01
C ASN A 323 8.42 17.00 30.69
N ALA A 324 8.88 16.77 31.92
CA ALA A 324 8.62 15.54 32.65
C ALA A 324 8.13 15.79 34.08
N ALA A 325 7.09 15.06 34.48
CA ALA A 325 6.59 14.99 35.84
C ALA A 325 6.64 13.55 36.37
N ASN A 326 7.06 13.34 37.62
CA ASN A 326 6.99 12.00 38.22
C ASN A 326 5.54 11.55 38.46
N GLU A 327 4.64 12.48 38.76
CA GLU A 327 3.24 12.17 39.09
C GLU A 327 2.31 12.73 38.00
N ASP A 328 1.99 14.03 38.06
CA ASP A 328 0.88 14.60 37.28
C ASP A 328 1.32 15.82 36.46
N GLY A 329 0.83 15.92 35.21
CA GLY A 329 0.97 17.11 34.38
C GLY A 329 2.39 17.27 33.84
N GLY A 330 2.78 16.48 32.84
CA GLY A 330 4.13 16.54 32.28
C GLY A 330 4.42 17.91 31.66
N GLY A 331 3.49 18.41 30.85
CA GLY A 331 3.49 19.79 30.38
C GLY A 331 2.93 20.74 31.43
N LEU A 332 1.64 20.59 31.76
CA LEU A 332 0.87 21.51 32.61
C LEU A 332 0.14 20.81 33.76
N TYR A 333 0.19 21.42 34.94
CA TYR A 333 -0.58 20.99 36.11
C TYR A 333 -1.49 22.12 36.60
N ILE A 334 -2.82 21.93 36.53
CA ILE A 334 -3.84 22.94 36.87
C ILE A 334 -4.64 22.48 38.09
N THR A 335 -4.62 23.27 39.15
CA THR A 335 -5.22 22.89 40.44
C THR A 335 -6.02 23.99 41.16
N GLU A 336 -6.91 23.57 42.07
CA GLU A 336 -7.67 24.42 42.99
C GLU A 336 -8.47 25.54 42.29
N ALA A 337 -9.39 25.14 41.40
CA ALA A 337 -10.31 26.02 40.65
C ALA A 337 -9.66 27.10 39.77
N ALA A 338 -8.38 26.93 39.41
CA ALA A 338 -7.75 27.79 38.42
C ALA A 338 -8.48 27.71 37.06
N ARG A 339 -8.79 28.88 36.49
CA ARG A 339 -9.28 28.99 35.11
C ARG A 339 -8.08 29.20 34.20
N CYS A 340 -7.91 28.31 33.22
CA CYS A 340 -6.82 28.37 32.26
C CYS A 340 -7.38 28.35 30.83
N THR A 341 -6.88 29.23 29.97
CA THR A 341 -7.10 29.14 28.52
C THR A 341 -5.78 28.76 27.87
N VAL A 342 -5.81 27.70 27.06
CA VAL A 342 -4.69 27.25 26.24
C VAL A 342 -5.10 27.41 24.79
N GLU A 343 -4.42 28.28 24.04
CA GLU A 343 -4.75 28.57 22.65
C GLU A 343 -3.52 28.68 21.77
N ASN A 344 -3.60 28.22 20.51
CA ASN A 344 -2.49 28.33 19.56
C ASN A 344 -1.18 27.73 20.10
N CYS A 345 -1.27 26.62 20.84
CA CYS A 345 -0.14 26.03 21.54
C CYS A 345 0.25 24.67 20.93
N LEU A 346 1.53 24.33 21.04
CA LEU A 346 2.03 22.98 20.79
C LEU A 346 2.41 22.34 22.12
N ILE A 347 1.78 21.22 22.48
CA ILE A 347 2.07 20.46 23.69
C ILE A 347 2.49 19.05 23.27
N ALA A 348 3.80 18.81 23.20
CA ALA A 348 4.32 17.60 22.57
C ALA A 348 5.44 16.92 23.35
N ASN A 349 5.50 15.59 23.32
CA ASN A 349 6.57 14.80 23.93
C ASN A 349 6.75 15.04 25.44
N ASN A 350 5.68 15.41 26.15
CA ASN A 350 5.74 15.58 27.60
C ASN A 350 5.39 14.27 28.31
N THR A 351 6.02 13.99 29.44
CA THR A 351 5.90 12.70 30.14
C THR A 351 5.38 12.87 31.57
N ALA A 352 4.40 12.07 31.97
CA ALA A 352 3.92 11.98 33.36
C ALA A 352 3.36 10.59 33.69
N THR A 353 2.98 10.35 34.95
CA THR A 353 2.15 9.18 35.27
C THR A 353 0.71 9.42 34.81
N ARG A 354 0.19 10.63 34.99
CA ARG A 354 -1.14 11.09 34.50
C ARG A 354 -1.05 12.47 33.87
N GLY A 355 -1.81 12.72 32.80
CA GLY A 355 -1.81 14.03 32.16
C GLY A 355 -0.46 14.36 31.54
N GLY A 356 0.01 13.56 30.57
CA GLY A 356 1.32 13.74 29.94
C GLY A 356 1.48 15.17 29.40
N GLY A 357 0.51 15.63 28.61
CA GLY A 357 0.35 17.02 28.22
C GLY A 357 -0.18 17.87 29.37
N ILE A 358 -1.44 17.67 29.78
CA ILE A 358 -2.10 18.46 30.82
C ILE A 358 -2.79 17.56 31.85
N PHE A 359 -2.66 17.92 33.13
CA PHE A 359 -3.44 17.35 34.21
C PHE A 359 -4.30 18.42 34.91
N THR A 360 -5.54 18.05 35.24
CA THR A 360 -6.47 18.91 35.98
C THR A 360 -7.13 18.19 37.16
N VAL A 361 -7.40 18.92 38.25
CA VAL A 361 -8.12 18.37 39.43
C VAL A 361 -9.61 18.74 39.44
N ALA A 362 -10.39 18.12 40.33
CA ALA A 362 -11.81 18.41 40.51
C ALA A 362 -12.08 19.92 40.72
N SER A 363 -13.21 20.41 40.17
CA SER A 363 -13.61 21.83 40.17
C SER A 363 -12.76 22.79 39.31
N THR A 364 -11.97 22.27 38.38
CA THR A 364 -11.32 23.06 37.32
C THR A 364 -12.02 22.84 35.97
N SER A 365 -11.98 23.83 35.09
CA SER A 365 -12.55 23.72 33.73
C SER A 365 -11.72 24.54 32.75
N PRO A 366 -10.67 23.97 32.15
CA PRO A 366 -9.86 24.67 31.16
C PRO A 366 -10.62 24.80 29.84
N THR A 367 -10.29 25.85 29.09
CA THR A 367 -10.69 25.99 27.69
C THR A 367 -9.45 25.80 26.83
N ILE A 368 -9.47 24.80 25.95
CA ILE A 368 -8.37 24.43 25.08
C ILE A 368 -8.85 24.57 23.65
N ARG A 369 -8.12 25.33 22.84
CA ARG A 369 -8.47 25.50 21.43
C ARG A 369 -7.28 25.69 20.54
N PHE A 370 -7.40 25.35 19.26
CA PHE A 370 -6.31 25.58 18.30
C PHE A 370 -4.96 25.08 18.81
N THR A 371 -4.98 23.92 19.47
CA THR A 371 -3.82 23.36 20.16
C THR A 371 -3.53 21.99 19.56
N THR A 372 -2.25 21.70 19.35
CA THR A 372 -1.81 20.38 18.91
C THR A 372 -1.18 19.65 20.10
N PHE A 373 -1.75 18.50 20.47
CA PHE A 373 -1.16 17.51 21.36
C PHE A 373 -0.54 16.41 20.52
N ALA A 374 0.76 16.16 20.73
CA ALA A 374 1.47 15.14 19.96
C ALA A 374 2.48 14.35 20.79
N GLY A 375 2.37 13.02 20.79
CA GLY A 375 3.42 12.16 21.35
C GLY A 375 3.61 12.29 22.87
N ASN A 376 2.60 12.76 23.63
CA ASN A 376 2.74 12.83 25.07
C ASN A 376 2.55 11.43 25.70
N ILE A 377 3.22 11.23 26.83
CA ILE A 377 3.40 9.92 27.45
C ILE A 377 2.79 9.95 28.86
N ALA A 378 1.75 9.15 29.08
CA ALA A 378 1.22 8.85 30.41
C ALA A 378 0.53 7.48 30.45
N GLN A 379 0.27 6.97 31.66
CA GLN A 379 -0.51 5.74 31.84
C GLN A 379 -2.02 5.98 31.64
N GLY A 380 -2.49 7.21 31.83
CA GLY A 380 -3.84 7.65 31.52
C GLY A 380 -3.89 9.17 31.30
N GLY A 381 -4.68 9.60 30.31
CA GLY A 381 -4.79 11.00 29.90
C GLY A 381 -3.46 11.51 29.35
N SER A 382 -2.88 10.81 28.38
CA SER A 382 -1.58 11.16 27.78
C SER A 382 -1.58 12.57 27.21
N ALA A 383 -2.59 12.96 26.42
CA ALA A 383 -2.77 14.37 26.08
C ALA A 383 -3.36 15.14 27.27
N LEU A 384 -4.45 14.63 27.84
CA LEU A 384 -5.18 15.33 28.89
C LEU A 384 -5.99 14.42 29.82
N ASP A 385 -5.80 14.62 31.12
CA ASP A 385 -6.57 13.99 32.21
C ASP A 385 -7.48 15.02 32.91
N PHE A 386 -8.80 14.81 32.84
CA PHE A 386 -9.83 15.64 33.46
C PHE A 386 -10.38 15.03 34.76
N TYR A 387 -10.42 15.85 35.81
CA TYR A 387 -11.24 15.58 37.00
C TYR A 387 -12.41 16.57 37.18
N GLY A 388 -12.54 17.56 36.28
CA GLY A 388 -13.64 18.53 36.21
C GLY A 388 -14.23 18.63 34.80
N GLY A 389 -15.11 19.62 34.54
CA GLY A 389 -15.57 19.91 33.17
C GLY A 389 -14.48 20.54 32.30
N GLY A 390 -14.81 20.96 31.07
CA GLY A 390 -13.86 21.64 30.17
C GLY A 390 -14.31 21.61 28.72
N GLU A 391 -13.61 22.35 27.87
CA GLU A 391 -13.88 22.42 26.43
C GLU A 391 -12.58 22.23 25.65
N ILE A 392 -12.58 21.33 24.67
CA ILE A 392 -11.53 21.20 23.66
C ILE A 392 -12.17 21.42 22.29
N TYR A 393 -11.64 22.33 21.49
CA TYR A 393 -12.12 22.47 20.12
C TYR A 393 -11.09 23.01 19.15
N ASN A 394 -11.33 22.86 17.84
CA ASN A 394 -10.40 23.30 16.80
C ASN A 394 -8.98 22.77 17.01
N SER A 395 -8.82 21.56 17.53
CA SER A 395 -7.54 21.05 18.05
C SER A 395 -7.16 19.73 17.38
N ILE A 396 -5.91 19.31 17.53
CA ILE A 396 -5.41 18.02 17.06
C ILE A 396 -4.84 17.24 18.26
N VAL A 397 -5.17 15.96 18.38
CA VAL A 397 -4.67 15.04 19.42
C VAL A 397 -4.19 13.75 18.75
N THR A 398 -2.88 13.48 18.79
CA THR A 398 -2.30 12.38 18.02
C THR A 398 -1.03 11.77 18.59
N GLY A 399 -0.80 10.48 18.34
CA GLY A 399 0.42 9.78 18.75
C GLY A 399 0.57 9.61 20.26
N GLU A 400 -0.52 9.73 21.02
CA GLU A 400 -0.52 9.71 22.47
C GLU A 400 -0.43 8.27 23.02
N THR A 401 0.45 7.99 23.99
CA THR A 401 0.79 6.59 24.34
C THR A 401 -0.12 5.92 25.37
N GLY A 402 -0.88 6.69 26.16
CA GLY A 402 -1.98 6.20 27.01
C GLY A 402 -3.33 6.59 26.41
N ASP A 403 -4.42 6.37 27.14
CA ASP A 403 -5.74 6.93 26.78
C ASP A 403 -5.58 8.45 26.54
N ALA A 404 -5.82 8.91 25.31
CA ALA A 404 -5.49 10.28 24.91
C ALA A 404 -6.23 11.30 25.76
N LEU A 405 -7.56 11.14 25.87
CA LEU A 405 -8.43 11.98 26.67
C LEU A 405 -9.17 11.15 27.71
N VAL A 406 -8.97 11.50 28.99
CA VAL A 406 -9.47 10.75 30.12
C VAL A 406 -10.32 11.60 31.05
N ASN A 407 -11.35 10.99 31.63
CA ASN A 407 -12.13 11.55 32.72
C ASN A 407 -12.56 10.48 33.74
N TYR A 408 -11.69 10.17 34.71
CA TYR A 408 -11.92 9.09 35.68
C TYR A 408 -12.69 9.49 36.96
N GLY A 409 -12.97 10.79 37.18
CA GLY A 409 -13.46 11.26 38.49
C GLY A 409 -14.42 12.45 38.47
N ALA A 410 -15.02 12.78 37.33
CA ALA A 410 -15.78 14.02 37.17
C ALA A 410 -17.10 14.13 37.94
N THR A 411 -17.40 15.37 38.33
CA THR A 411 -18.75 15.87 38.60
C THR A 411 -19.48 16.37 37.34
N ALA A 412 -18.79 16.54 36.19
CA ALA A 412 -19.31 17.00 34.89
C ALA A 412 -18.41 16.53 33.72
N SER A 413 -18.99 16.19 32.55
CA SER A 413 -18.23 15.72 31.37
C SER A 413 -17.63 16.88 30.57
N PRO A 414 -16.40 16.76 30.02
CA PRO A 414 -15.84 17.72 29.08
C PRO A 414 -16.57 17.65 27.71
N THR A 415 -16.54 18.76 26.96
CA THR A 415 -17.02 18.83 25.57
C THR A 415 -15.83 18.89 24.63
N VAL A 416 -15.82 18.07 23.58
CA VAL A 416 -14.81 18.07 22.52
C VAL A 416 -15.51 18.19 21.15
N SER A 417 -15.10 19.13 20.31
CA SER A 417 -15.78 19.43 19.03
C SER A 417 -14.78 19.99 18.02
N TYR A 418 -15.02 19.86 16.71
CA TYR A 418 -14.08 20.34 15.68
C TYR A 418 -12.62 19.92 15.95
N THR A 419 -12.42 18.70 16.46
CA THR A 419 -11.12 18.20 16.89
C THR A 419 -10.77 16.94 16.12
N ASN A 420 -9.52 16.84 15.67
CA ASN A 420 -8.99 15.61 15.10
C ASN A 420 -8.36 14.75 16.19
N ILE A 421 -8.81 13.50 16.34
CA ILE A 421 -8.29 12.53 17.31
C ILE A 421 -7.84 11.30 16.51
N PHE A 422 -6.53 11.07 16.42
CA PHE A 422 -5.98 10.07 15.50
C PHE A 422 -4.74 9.36 16.04
N SER A 423 -4.65 8.04 15.82
CA SER A 423 -3.48 7.20 16.09
C SER A 423 -2.98 7.32 17.54
N ASN A 424 -3.91 7.19 18.48
CA ASN A 424 -3.61 7.16 19.91
C ASN A 424 -3.74 5.72 20.45
N SER A 425 -3.10 5.43 21.58
CA SER A 425 -3.29 4.14 22.24
C SER A 425 -4.76 3.93 22.63
N VAL A 426 -5.29 2.74 22.35
CA VAL A 426 -6.69 2.39 22.64
C VAL A 426 -6.91 2.01 24.12
N PRO A 427 -8.01 2.45 24.76
CA PRO A 427 -9.07 3.31 24.21
C PRO A 427 -8.64 4.78 24.10
N GLU A 428 -8.87 5.40 22.94
CA GLU A 428 -8.50 6.81 22.71
C GLU A 428 -9.27 7.77 23.64
N LEU A 429 -10.47 7.38 24.06
CA LEU A 429 -11.37 8.10 24.96
C LEU A 429 -11.79 7.20 26.13
N SER A 430 -11.63 7.68 27.37
CA SER A 430 -12.10 6.95 28.57
C SER A 430 -12.83 7.89 29.53
N GLY A 431 -14.11 7.60 29.84
CA GLY A 431 -14.95 8.46 30.69
C GLY A 431 -15.45 9.75 30.02
N VAL A 432 -15.20 9.90 28.72
CA VAL A 432 -15.75 10.95 27.83
C VAL A 432 -16.97 10.37 27.09
N HIS A 433 -18.01 11.17 26.79
CA HIS A 433 -19.33 10.66 26.35
C HIS A 433 -19.23 9.81 25.05
N PRO A 434 -19.96 8.69 24.88
CA PRO A 434 -19.56 7.59 23.99
C PRO A 434 -20.09 7.62 22.54
N GLU A 435 -20.76 8.68 22.08
CA GLU A 435 -21.47 8.68 20.77
C GLU A 435 -20.58 8.92 19.52
N TRP A 436 -19.26 8.76 19.64
CA TRP A 436 -18.32 9.62 18.89
C TRP A 436 -17.66 9.02 17.64
N LEU A 437 -17.87 7.75 17.33
CA LEU A 437 -17.21 7.13 16.16
C LEU A 437 -18.07 6.14 15.38
N LEU A 438 -19.38 6.02 15.68
CA LEU A 438 -20.27 5.11 14.97
C LEU A 438 -21.65 5.76 14.76
N GLU A 439 -22.07 5.84 13.49
CA GLU A 439 -23.46 5.97 13.01
C GLU A 439 -24.11 7.33 12.69
N ASN A 440 -23.40 8.44 12.43
CA ASN A 440 -24.04 9.55 11.69
C ASN A 440 -23.04 10.35 10.83
N THR A 441 -22.90 9.94 9.57
CA THR A 441 -22.06 10.60 8.55
C THR A 441 -22.61 11.98 8.19
N ARG A 442 -22.06 13.02 8.83
CA ARG A 442 -22.15 14.39 8.32
C ARG A 442 -20.81 14.77 7.71
N MET A 443 -20.84 15.67 6.73
CA MET A 443 -19.63 16.32 6.26
C MET A 443 -19.39 17.55 7.13
N ASN A 444 -18.16 17.73 7.62
CA ASN A 444 -17.73 19.04 8.08
C ASN A 444 -17.54 19.94 6.85
N VAL A 445 -17.10 21.18 7.06
CA VAL A 445 -17.03 22.15 5.97
C VAL A 445 -15.71 22.10 5.20
N ALA A 446 -14.73 21.37 5.72
CA ALA A 446 -13.62 20.87 4.93
C ALA A 446 -14.02 19.68 4.03
N LEU A 447 -15.31 19.31 4.01
CA LEU A 447 -15.83 18.14 3.30
C LEU A 447 -15.14 16.84 3.75
N VAL A 448 -14.85 16.74 5.05
CA VAL A 448 -14.35 15.52 5.69
C VAL A 448 -15.49 14.91 6.50
N GLU A 449 -15.65 13.59 6.44
CA GLU A 449 -16.62 12.88 7.27
C GLU A 449 -16.34 13.13 8.76
N CYS A 450 -17.38 13.53 9.48
CA CYS A 450 -17.28 13.93 10.87
C CYS A 450 -18.47 13.44 11.70
N ASP A 451 -18.29 13.41 13.01
CA ASP A 451 -19.37 13.13 13.95
C ASP A 451 -20.38 14.30 14.05
N SER A 452 -21.37 14.18 14.94
CA SER A 452 -22.37 15.22 15.17
C SER A 452 -21.82 16.54 15.76
N LEU A 453 -20.60 16.51 16.32
CA LEU A 453 -19.87 17.63 16.90
C LEU A 453 -18.71 18.12 16.00
N ARG A 454 -18.65 17.60 14.77
CA ARG A 454 -17.64 17.89 13.74
C ARG A 454 -16.21 17.46 14.10
N ASN A 455 -16.06 16.47 14.97
CA ASN A 455 -14.78 15.80 15.19
C ASN A 455 -14.47 14.84 14.05
N ILE A 456 -13.17 14.64 13.80
CA ILE A 456 -12.65 13.76 12.75
C ILE A 456 -11.59 12.81 13.34
N SER A 457 -11.31 11.70 12.65
CA SER A 457 -10.27 10.74 13.06
C SER A 457 -9.44 10.32 11.85
N PHE A 458 -8.63 11.25 11.35
CA PHE A 458 -7.76 11.05 10.19
C PHE A 458 -6.34 11.47 10.51
N ASP A 459 -5.37 10.94 9.77
CA ASP A 459 -3.99 11.39 9.87
C ASP A 459 -3.89 12.91 9.66
N PRO A 460 -3.37 13.69 10.63
CA PRO A 460 -3.17 15.13 10.46
C PRO A 460 -2.25 15.51 9.30
N GLN A 461 -1.44 14.59 8.76
CA GLN A 461 -0.52 14.83 7.64
C GLN A 461 0.40 16.03 7.89
N PHE A 462 1.13 15.96 9.00
CA PHE A 462 2.16 16.95 9.33
C PHE A 462 3.33 16.89 8.33
N VAL A 463 4.00 18.02 8.09
CA VAL A 463 5.15 18.10 7.20
C VAL A 463 6.27 17.15 7.62
N ASN A 464 6.61 17.09 8.91
CA ASN A 464 7.58 16.11 9.44
C ASN A 464 7.50 16.00 10.98
N SER A 465 6.53 15.23 11.48
CA SER A 465 6.32 15.04 12.92
C SER A 465 7.51 14.40 13.63
N ASP A 466 8.27 13.53 12.96
CA ASP A 466 9.46 12.86 13.54
C ASP A 466 10.57 13.86 13.88
N SER A 467 10.64 14.97 13.14
CA SER A 467 11.56 16.07 13.42
C SER A 467 11.01 17.12 14.41
N GLY A 468 9.77 16.95 14.88
CA GLY A 468 9.04 17.91 15.69
C GLY A 468 8.37 19.04 14.87
N ASP A 469 8.30 18.90 13.55
CA ASP A 469 7.60 19.83 12.65
C ASP A 469 6.14 19.42 12.49
N PHE A 470 5.27 20.12 13.23
CA PHE A 470 3.83 19.89 13.27
C PHE A 470 3.03 20.86 12.40
N ASN A 471 3.67 21.55 11.44
CA ASN A 471 2.94 22.29 10.41
C ASN A 471 2.11 21.30 9.58
N LEU A 472 0.89 21.70 9.20
CA LEU A 472 0.06 20.91 8.31
C LEU A 472 0.62 20.98 6.89
N SER A 473 0.63 19.85 6.19
CA SER A 473 0.89 19.83 4.74
C SER A 473 -0.33 20.32 3.96
N ASP A 474 -0.13 20.67 2.69
CA ASP A 474 -1.16 21.19 1.78
C ASP A 474 -2.28 20.19 1.45
N ILE A 475 -2.15 18.94 1.91
CA ILE A 475 -3.12 17.85 1.69
C ILE A 475 -3.78 17.38 2.99
N SER A 476 -3.57 18.10 4.11
CA SER A 476 -4.07 17.66 5.41
C SER A 476 -5.60 17.68 5.51
N PRO A 477 -6.23 16.64 6.09
CA PRO A 477 -7.67 16.65 6.37
C PRO A 477 -8.06 17.59 7.52
N CYS A 478 -7.08 18.16 8.23
CA CYS A 478 -7.30 19.17 9.27
C CYS A 478 -7.44 20.59 8.70
N LEU A 479 -7.12 20.79 7.42
CA LEU A 479 -7.28 22.08 6.76
C LEU A 479 -8.75 22.48 6.70
N PHE A 480 -9.06 23.74 7.02
CA PHE A 480 -10.40 24.33 6.95
C PHE A 480 -11.46 23.64 7.83
N GLY A 481 -11.03 22.76 8.75
CA GLY A 481 -11.90 21.89 9.53
C GLY A 481 -12.45 22.52 10.81
N ALA A 482 -11.92 23.66 11.25
CA ALA A 482 -12.25 24.28 12.53
C ALA A 482 -13.53 25.15 12.51
N ASP A 483 -14.07 25.47 13.70
CA ASP A 483 -15.23 26.35 13.86
C ASP A 483 -14.89 27.81 13.49
N THR A 484 -15.58 28.31 12.47
CA THR A 484 -15.50 29.69 11.96
C THR A 484 -15.83 30.79 12.95
N SER A 485 -16.51 30.45 14.05
CA SER A 485 -16.82 31.39 15.14
C SER A 485 -15.56 32.01 15.76
N TYR A 486 -14.39 31.42 15.51
CA TYR A 486 -13.10 31.81 16.06
C TYR A 486 -12.03 32.05 14.98
N SER A 487 -12.33 32.92 14.02
CA SER A 487 -11.50 33.21 12.83
C SER A 487 -10.52 34.40 12.98
N SER A 488 -10.42 34.99 14.16
CA SER A 488 -9.54 36.14 14.42
C SER A 488 -8.29 35.73 15.22
N GLY A 489 -7.13 36.25 14.83
CA GLY A 489 -5.86 36.01 15.53
C GLY A 489 -4.79 35.46 14.59
N ALA A 490 -3.66 35.08 15.17
CA ALA A 490 -2.60 34.37 14.47
C ALA A 490 -2.45 32.95 15.06
N ASP A 491 -1.85 32.04 14.29
CA ASP A 491 -1.46 30.71 14.72
C ASP A 491 -0.10 30.73 15.42
N LEU A 492 0.44 29.56 15.77
CA LEU A 492 1.75 29.44 16.43
C LEU A 492 2.93 29.95 15.57
N ALA A 493 2.82 29.90 14.23
CA ALA A 493 3.84 30.41 13.30
C ALA A 493 3.69 31.92 13.00
N GLY A 494 2.60 32.55 13.44
CA GLY A 494 2.27 33.96 13.16
C GLY A 494 1.41 34.17 11.92
N ASN A 495 0.96 33.12 11.26
CA ASN A 495 0.00 33.15 10.15
C ASN A 495 -1.39 33.54 10.67
N PRO A 496 -2.18 34.35 9.93
CA PRO A 496 -3.57 34.61 10.32
C PRO A 496 -4.37 33.29 10.40
N ARG A 497 -5.25 33.16 11.40
CA ARG A 497 -6.17 32.00 11.57
C ARG A 497 -7.19 31.76 10.44
N VAL A 498 -7.06 32.51 9.37
CA VAL A 498 -7.77 32.27 8.11
C VAL A 498 -6.72 32.52 7.05
N SER A 499 -6.06 31.45 6.62
CA SER A 499 -5.06 31.48 5.56
C SER A 499 -5.44 30.43 4.50
N PRO A 500 -5.53 30.80 3.20
CA PRO A 500 -5.55 32.14 2.65
C PRO A 500 -6.80 32.94 3.07
N GLN A 501 -6.73 34.27 3.05
CA GLN A 501 -7.85 35.12 3.46
C GLN A 501 -9.16 34.78 2.72
N GLY A 502 -10.23 34.53 3.48
CA GLY A 502 -11.52 34.07 2.95
C GLY A 502 -11.76 32.56 3.05
N SER A 503 -10.76 31.80 3.49
CA SER A 503 -10.87 30.41 3.89
C SER A 503 -11.50 30.24 5.28
N TRP A 504 -11.43 29.03 5.82
CA TRP A 504 -11.84 28.69 7.18
C TRP A 504 -10.60 28.39 8.03
N PRO A 505 -10.65 28.52 9.36
CA PRO A 505 -9.50 28.16 10.18
C PRO A 505 -9.15 26.67 10.08
N ASP A 506 -7.88 26.34 10.24
CA ASP A 506 -7.41 24.96 10.33
C ASP A 506 -7.58 24.41 11.76
N MET A 507 -7.70 23.09 11.89
CA MET A 507 -7.61 22.45 13.21
C MET A 507 -6.16 22.44 13.69
N GLY A 508 -5.94 22.69 14.99
CA GLY A 508 -4.61 22.57 15.62
C GLY A 508 -3.83 23.88 15.75
N ALA A 509 -2.56 23.75 16.12
CA ALA A 509 -1.69 24.87 16.47
C ALA A 509 -1.29 25.77 15.30
N TYR A 510 -1.29 25.22 14.09
CA TYR A 510 -0.77 25.86 12.88
C TYR A 510 -1.89 26.07 11.86
N GLU A 511 -1.72 27.13 11.07
CA GLU A 511 -2.51 27.45 9.90
C GLU A 511 -1.61 27.33 8.67
N ASN A 512 -2.08 26.62 7.65
CA ASN A 512 -1.40 26.43 6.39
C ASN A 512 -1.97 27.40 5.34
N ASP A 513 -1.13 27.90 4.43
CA ASP A 513 -1.51 28.88 3.41
C ASP A 513 -1.90 28.25 2.07
N ALA A 514 -2.00 26.92 2.02
CA ALA A 514 -2.45 26.21 0.84
C ALA A 514 -3.76 26.82 0.37
N PRO A 515 -3.88 27.10 -0.94
CA PRO A 515 -5.15 27.51 -1.48
C PRO A 515 -6.19 26.48 -1.05
N LEU A 516 -7.37 26.97 -0.58
CA LEU A 516 -8.55 26.13 -0.33
C LEU A 516 -8.50 24.95 -1.31
N PRO A 517 -8.39 23.69 -0.86
CA PRO A 517 -8.45 22.56 -1.77
C PRO A 517 -9.74 22.78 -2.49
N TYR A 518 -9.62 23.12 -3.76
CA TYR A 518 -10.75 23.26 -4.63
C TYR A 518 -11.18 21.81 -4.85
N PHE A 519 -11.83 21.21 -3.85
CA PHE A 519 -12.57 19.97 -3.97
C PHE A 519 -13.73 20.31 -4.90
N GLN A 520 -13.41 20.37 -6.18
CA GLN A 520 -14.30 20.62 -7.28
C GLN A 520 -15.00 19.28 -7.54
N ASN A 521 -16.31 19.31 -7.77
CA ASN A 521 -17.13 18.12 -8.06
C ASN A 521 -17.48 17.28 -6.82
N CYS A 522 -18.60 17.65 -6.20
CA CYS A 522 -19.22 16.97 -5.07
C CYS A 522 -20.74 17.02 -5.29
N GLY A 523 -21.46 15.97 -4.90
CA GLY A 523 -22.91 15.89 -5.08
C GLY A 523 -23.36 15.68 -6.54
N PRO A 524 -24.55 16.17 -6.94
CA PRO A 524 -25.13 15.93 -8.27
C PRO A 524 -24.23 16.40 -9.43
N GLN A 525 -23.97 15.52 -10.40
CA GLN A 525 -23.14 15.76 -11.59
C GLN A 525 -23.88 15.45 -12.89
N ARG A 526 -23.62 16.25 -13.91
CA ARG A 526 -24.13 16.10 -15.28
C ARG A 526 -23.26 16.84 -16.30
N GLY A 527 -23.44 16.56 -17.58
CA GLY A 527 -22.75 17.22 -18.67
C GLY A 527 -21.44 16.52 -19.06
N VAL A 528 -20.50 17.26 -19.64
CA VAL A 528 -19.25 16.72 -20.20
C VAL A 528 -18.06 17.18 -19.38
N TRP A 529 -17.23 16.25 -18.94
CA TRP A 529 -15.92 16.49 -18.34
C TRP A 529 -14.85 16.24 -19.40
N PHE A 530 -13.95 17.20 -19.54
CA PHE A 530 -12.88 17.21 -20.54
C PHE A 530 -11.62 16.54 -19.97
N PRO A 531 -10.59 16.27 -20.80
CA PRO A 531 -9.33 15.72 -20.29
C PRO A 531 -8.73 16.63 -19.20
N GLY A 532 -8.24 16.03 -18.11
CA GLY A 532 -7.75 16.76 -16.95
C GLY A 532 -7.89 15.99 -15.63
N GLU A 533 -7.24 16.47 -14.58
CA GLU A 533 -7.33 15.90 -13.23
C GLU A 533 -8.47 16.55 -12.44
N TYR A 534 -9.27 15.71 -11.77
CA TYR A 534 -10.46 16.07 -11.01
C TYR A 534 -10.37 15.47 -9.61
N VAL A 535 -10.30 16.32 -8.60
CA VAL A 535 -10.25 15.88 -7.20
C VAL A 535 -11.65 15.82 -6.61
N VAL A 536 -12.13 14.60 -6.36
CA VAL A 536 -13.47 14.32 -5.84
C VAL A 536 -13.44 14.27 -4.32
N GLY A 537 -13.79 15.41 -3.69
CA GLY A 537 -13.77 15.55 -2.23
C GLY A 537 -14.96 14.90 -1.50
N CYS A 538 -16.03 14.55 -2.22
CA CYS A 538 -17.16 13.82 -1.67
C CYS A 538 -17.83 12.96 -2.75
N SER A 539 -18.73 12.06 -2.35
CA SER A 539 -19.46 11.22 -3.30
C SER A 539 -20.17 11.99 -4.42
N LEU A 540 -19.92 11.59 -5.66
CA LEU A 540 -20.59 12.08 -6.85
C LEU A 540 -21.91 11.34 -7.03
N ARG A 541 -22.94 12.04 -7.50
CA ARG A 541 -24.24 11.44 -7.84
C ARG A 541 -24.67 11.85 -9.24
N VAL A 542 -25.02 10.91 -10.11
CA VAL A 542 -25.66 11.21 -11.40
C VAL A 542 -27.14 10.86 -11.25
N GLU A 543 -28.02 11.85 -11.21
CA GLU A 543 -29.45 11.65 -10.94
C GLU A 543 -30.19 11.00 -12.13
N THR A 544 -31.39 10.44 -11.90
CA THR A 544 -32.14 9.59 -12.85
C THR A 544 -32.39 10.16 -14.25
N SER A 545 -32.26 11.47 -14.46
CA SER A 545 -32.44 12.12 -15.79
C SER A 545 -31.18 12.82 -16.30
N ASP A 546 -30.08 12.72 -15.56
CA ASP A 546 -28.82 13.33 -15.92
C ASP A 546 -27.90 12.33 -16.62
N THR A 547 -27.06 12.86 -17.51
CA THR A 547 -25.98 12.11 -18.15
C THR A 547 -24.67 12.79 -17.80
N LEU A 548 -23.71 12.02 -17.31
CA LEU A 548 -22.33 12.44 -17.13
C LEU A 548 -21.47 11.78 -18.21
N VAL A 549 -20.79 12.59 -19.01
CA VAL A 549 -19.86 12.15 -20.05
C VAL A 549 -18.45 12.48 -19.58
N LEU A 550 -17.57 11.49 -19.52
CA LEU A 550 -16.15 11.67 -19.23
C LEU A 550 -15.36 11.47 -20.52
N MET A 551 -14.61 12.48 -20.95
CA MET A 551 -13.74 12.37 -22.13
C MET A 551 -12.42 11.71 -21.77
N GLY A 552 -11.79 11.02 -22.73
CA GLY A 552 -10.48 10.40 -22.56
C GLY A 552 -9.42 11.34 -21.99
N GLY A 553 -8.54 10.82 -21.13
CA GLY A 553 -7.53 11.61 -20.42
C GLY A 553 -8.03 12.32 -19.16
N ALA A 554 -9.28 12.10 -18.76
CA ALA A 554 -9.78 12.51 -17.44
C ALA A 554 -9.23 11.58 -16.34
N THR A 555 -8.72 12.17 -15.25
CA THR A 555 -8.29 11.44 -14.03
C THR A 555 -9.13 11.92 -12.86
N LEU A 556 -9.90 11.02 -12.24
CA LEU A 556 -10.75 11.29 -11.10
C LEU A 556 -10.11 10.69 -9.84
N LEU A 557 -9.77 11.55 -8.89
CA LEU A 557 -9.06 11.22 -7.66
C LEU A 557 -10.02 11.37 -6.47
N PHE A 558 -10.44 10.26 -5.87
CA PHE A 558 -11.46 10.23 -4.82
C PHE A 558 -10.85 10.31 -3.42
N ALA A 559 -11.38 11.21 -2.60
CA ALA A 559 -11.07 11.26 -1.17
C ALA A 559 -11.55 9.98 -0.46
N PRO A 560 -10.99 9.63 0.72
CA PRO A 560 -11.41 8.48 1.49
C PRO A 560 -12.92 8.45 1.73
N GLY A 561 -13.58 7.31 1.46
CA GLY A 561 -15.04 7.14 1.59
C GLY A 561 -15.89 7.75 0.47
N ALA A 562 -15.33 8.54 -0.46
CA ALA A 562 -16.08 9.05 -1.60
C ALA A 562 -16.34 7.95 -2.65
N GLY A 563 -17.47 8.01 -3.36
CA GLY A 563 -17.81 7.09 -4.46
C GLY A 563 -18.55 7.77 -5.61
N LEU A 564 -18.76 7.07 -6.71
CA LEU A 564 -19.56 7.54 -7.85
C LEU A 564 -20.86 6.74 -7.95
N TYR A 565 -21.98 7.37 -7.59
CA TYR A 565 -23.31 6.74 -7.59
C TYR A 565 -24.14 7.23 -8.78
N VAL A 566 -24.51 6.32 -9.68
CA VAL A 566 -25.17 6.63 -10.95
C VAL A 566 -26.59 6.07 -10.93
N GLU A 567 -27.58 6.95 -10.81
CA GLU A 567 -29.01 6.66 -11.01
C GLU A 567 -29.48 7.02 -12.44
N GLY A 568 -28.74 7.88 -13.16
CA GLY A 568 -28.95 8.31 -14.56
C GLY A 568 -28.11 7.55 -15.60
N THR A 569 -27.20 8.22 -16.32
CA THR A 569 -26.31 7.57 -17.31
C THR A 569 -24.86 8.04 -17.17
N LEU A 570 -23.91 7.10 -17.16
CA LEU A 570 -22.46 7.39 -17.22
C LEU A 570 -21.87 6.96 -18.57
N LEU A 571 -21.30 7.91 -19.31
CA LEU A 571 -20.61 7.66 -20.58
C LEU A 571 -19.13 8.02 -20.45
N ALA A 572 -18.27 7.04 -20.12
CA ALA A 572 -16.83 7.22 -20.06
C ALA A 572 -16.20 6.81 -21.40
N MET A 573 -15.74 7.81 -22.16
CA MET A 573 -15.28 7.71 -23.54
C MET A 573 -13.75 7.84 -23.64
N GLY A 574 -13.02 6.93 -23.00
CA GLY A 574 -11.56 6.86 -23.10
C GLY A 574 -11.08 6.26 -24.43
N THR A 575 -9.77 6.39 -24.68
CA THR A 575 -9.09 5.71 -25.80
C THR A 575 -7.81 5.00 -25.32
N ALA A 576 -7.17 4.21 -26.18
CA ALA A 576 -5.91 3.54 -25.86
C ALA A 576 -4.76 4.50 -25.49
N HIS A 577 -4.81 5.74 -25.99
CA HIS A 577 -3.82 6.78 -25.69
C HIS A 577 -4.23 7.67 -24.52
N ASP A 578 -5.53 7.95 -24.42
CA ASP A 578 -6.11 8.84 -23.43
C ASP A 578 -7.15 8.07 -22.59
N SER A 579 -6.65 7.17 -21.74
CA SER A 579 -7.50 6.41 -20.81
C SER A 579 -8.11 7.31 -19.75
N ILE A 580 -9.28 6.92 -19.23
CA ILE A 580 -9.89 7.58 -18.07
C ILE A 580 -9.43 6.85 -16.82
N VAL A 581 -8.98 7.57 -15.79
CA VAL A 581 -8.48 6.96 -14.55
C VAL A 581 -9.42 7.29 -13.40
N PHE A 582 -9.82 6.28 -12.64
CA PHE A 582 -10.53 6.39 -11.37
C PHE A 582 -9.63 5.80 -10.29
N ASP A 583 -9.22 6.64 -9.35
CA ASP A 583 -8.27 6.26 -8.32
C ASP A 583 -8.54 7.02 -7.02
N ARG A 584 -7.89 6.60 -5.95
CA ARG A 584 -7.83 7.37 -4.70
C ARG A 584 -6.95 8.61 -4.87
N TYR A 585 -7.27 9.66 -4.10
CA TYR A 585 -6.49 10.90 -4.07
C TYR A 585 -5.13 10.76 -3.36
N PHE A 586 -4.97 9.77 -2.48
CA PHE A 586 -3.75 9.55 -1.69
C PHE A 586 -3.07 8.23 -2.06
N ASP A 587 -1.76 8.25 -2.27
CA ASP A 587 -0.92 7.03 -2.38
C ASP A 587 -0.58 6.41 -1.00
N LEU A 588 -1.51 6.50 -0.03
CA LEU A 588 -1.36 5.86 1.28
C LEU A 588 -1.95 4.45 1.22
N PRO A 589 -1.31 3.41 1.81
CA PRO A 589 -1.78 2.02 1.75
C PRO A 589 -3.26 1.86 2.15
N ASP A 590 -3.72 2.63 3.14
CA ASP A 590 -5.03 2.49 3.78
C ASP A 590 -6.06 3.56 3.35
N ALA A 591 -5.70 4.49 2.45
CA ALA A 591 -6.67 5.44 1.90
C ALA A 591 -7.47 4.74 0.79
N THR A 592 -8.80 4.70 0.93
CA THR A 592 -9.67 3.87 0.07
C THR A 592 -10.94 4.63 -0.31
N TRP A 593 -11.46 4.39 -1.51
CA TRP A 593 -12.69 5.00 -2.01
C TRP A 593 -13.75 3.92 -2.32
N ASN A 594 -15.02 4.31 -2.44
CA ASN A 594 -16.18 3.40 -2.46
C ASN A 594 -16.56 2.86 -3.85
N GLY A 595 -15.72 3.06 -4.87
CA GLY A 595 -15.95 2.56 -6.22
C GLY A 595 -17.10 3.26 -6.98
N ILE A 596 -17.50 2.63 -8.07
CA ILE A 596 -18.57 3.08 -8.99
C ILE A 596 -19.80 2.19 -8.79
N SER A 597 -20.97 2.80 -8.59
CA SER A 597 -22.24 2.09 -8.43
C SER A 597 -23.24 2.52 -9.51
N LEU A 598 -23.69 1.57 -10.34
CA LEU A 598 -24.69 1.74 -11.38
C LEU A 598 -26.02 1.13 -10.93
N ALA A 599 -27.04 1.98 -10.76
CA ALA A 599 -28.36 1.56 -10.29
C ALA A 599 -29.23 0.98 -11.43
N SER A 600 -30.25 0.21 -11.07
CA SER A 600 -31.18 -0.42 -12.02
C SER A 600 -32.07 0.57 -12.81
N SER A 601 -32.16 1.83 -12.40
CA SER A 601 -32.86 2.89 -13.14
C SER A 601 -32.06 3.47 -14.31
N THR A 602 -30.79 3.08 -14.45
CA THR A 602 -29.90 3.58 -15.50
C THR A 602 -30.23 2.91 -16.84
N THR A 603 -29.99 3.63 -17.94
CA THR A 603 -30.02 3.01 -19.28
C THR A 603 -28.78 3.43 -20.06
N ASN A 604 -28.01 2.43 -20.53
CA ASN A 604 -26.87 2.54 -21.43
C ASN A 604 -25.60 3.18 -20.84
N SER A 605 -25.23 2.88 -19.59
CA SER A 605 -23.91 3.29 -19.11
C SER A 605 -22.80 2.52 -19.84
N ARG A 606 -21.75 3.22 -20.24
CA ARG A 606 -20.63 2.67 -21.02
C ARG A 606 -19.30 3.14 -20.44
N LEU A 607 -18.39 2.20 -20.21
CA LEU A 607 -17.03 2.48 -19.79
C LEU A 607 -16.07 1.96 -20.87
N ASN A 608 -15.40 2.88 -21.56
CA ASN A 608 -14.40 2.57 -22.57
C ASN A 608 -13.02 3.05 -22.10
N TYR A 609 -12.01 2.20 -22.16
CA TYR A 609 -10.62 2.51 -21.79
C TYR A 609 -10.50 3.20 -20.42
N CYS A 610 -11.15 2.62 -19.41
CA CYS A 610 -11.11 3.12 -18.04
C CYS A 610 -10.16 2.28 -17.18
N SER A 611 -9.41 2.91 -16.29
CA SER A 611 -8.59 2.26 -15.26
C SER A 611 -9.20 2.53 -13.89
N VAL A 612 -9.67 1.51 -13.18
CA VAL A 612 -10.27 1.61 -11.84
C VAL A 612 -9.42 0.85 -10.84
N ARG A 613 -8.88 1.56 -9.84
CA ARG A 613 -7.92 0.97 -8.90
C ARG A 613 -8.07 1.48 -7.46
N HIS A 614 -7.52 0.70 -6.52
CA HIS A 614 -7.45 1.00 -5.08
C HIS A 614 -8.81 1.22 -4.38
N VAL A 615 -9.85 0.51 -4.81
CA VAL A 615 -11.13 0.43 -4.08
C VAL A 615 -11.01 -0.63 -2.98
N VAL A 616 -11.38 -0.30 -1.74
CA VAL A 616 -11.36 -1.26 -0.61
C VAL A 616 -12.64 -1.15 0.21
N GLY A 617 -13.22 -2.29 0.59
CA GLY A 617 -14.45 -2.38 1.39
C GLY A 617 -15.72 -2.53 0.55
N ALA A 618 -15.62 -2.36 -0.76
CA ALA A 618 -16.69 -2.58 -1.75
C ALA A 618 -16.10 -3.07 -3.08
N SER A 619 -16.96 -3.46 -4.03
CA SER A 619 -16.53 -3.74 -5.41
C SER A 619 -16.18 -2.45 -6.15
N ALA A 620 -15.12 -2.46 -6.94
CA ALA A 620 -14.73 -1.30 -7.74
C ALA A 620 -15.81 -0.83 -8.72
N LEU A 621 -16.58 -1.78 -9.24
CA LEU A 621 -17.82 -1.56 -9.97
C LEU A 621 -18.94 -2.42 -9.38
N THR A 622 -20.03 -1.81 -8.98
CA THR A 622 -21.29 -2.51 -8.67
C THR A 622 -22.33 -2.15 -9.71
N THR A 623 -22.95 -3.13 -10.36
CA THR A 623 -24.01 -2.88 -11.33
C THR A 623 -25.27 -3.68 -11.02
N SER A 624 -26.42 -3.01 -11.07
CA SER A 624 -27.75 -3.63 -11.17
C SER A 624 -28.43 -3.28 -12.49
N GLU A 625 -27.67 -2.71 -13.44
CA GLU A 625 -28.15 -2.34 -14.77
C GLU A 625 -28.07 -3.55 -15.73
N PRO A 626 -29.15 -3.84 -16.49
CA PRO A 626 -29.20 -5.03 -17.34
C PRO A 626 -28.27 -4.99 -18.57
N ALA A 627 -27.71 -3.83 -18.95
CA ALA A 627 -26.99 -3.66 -20.23
C ALA A 627 -25.71 -2.82 -20.12
N THR A 628 -24.99 -2.87 -18.99
CA THR A 628 -23.70 -2.17 -18.87
C THR A 628 -22.66 -2.76 -19.82
N GLN A 629 -22.01 -1.91 -20.62
CA GLN A 629 -20.93 -2.30 -21.54
C GLN A 629 -19.58 -1.77 -21.05
N LEU A 630 -18.59 -2.66 -20.94
CA LEU A 630 -17.24 -2.33 -20.53
C LEU A 630 -16.26 -2.79 -21.60
N ASN A 631 -15.55 -1.85 -22.22
CA ASN A 631 -14.62 -2.14 -23.30
C ASN A 631 -13.23 -1.62 -22.96
N HIS A 632 -12.20 -2.47 -23.04
CA HIS A 632 -10.81 -2.10 -22.81
C HIS A 632 -10.52 -1.52 -21.41
N CYS A 633 -11.32 -1.88 -20.40
CA CYS A 633 -11.15 -1.38 -19.03
C CYS A 633 -10.17 -2.23 -18.23
N THR A 634 -9.40 -1.60 -17.35
CA THR A 634 -8.51 -2.26 -16.40
C THR A 634 -9.02 -2.07 -14.98
N PHE A 635 -9.20 -3.16 -14.25
CA PHE A 635 -9.51 -3.18 -12.83
C PHE A 635 -8.35 -3.79 -12.07
N SER A 636 -7.68 -3.00 -11.23
CA SER A 636 -6.48 -3.47 -10.53
C SER A 636 -6.40 -3.06 -9.07
N LEU A 637 -5.86 -3.95 -8.22
CA LEU A 637 -5.59 -3.66 -6.81
C LEU A 637 -6.86 -3.27 -6.02
N ASN A 638 -7.99 -3.92 -6.31
CA ASN A 638 -9.26 -3.67 -5.61
C ASN A 638 -9.58 -4.82 -4.64
N GLU A 639 -10.13 -4.50 -3.47
CA GLU A 639 -10.40 -5.46 -2.38
C GLU A 639 -11.80 -5.34 -1.77
N HIS A 640 -12.64 -6.38 -1.87
CA HIS A 640 -13.97 -6.39 -1.26
C HIS A 640 -14.05 -7.32 -0.03
N VAL A 641 -14.12 -6.71 1.15
CA VAL A 641 -14.28 -7.37 2.46
C VAL A 641 -15.77 -7.41 2.84
N GLY A 642 -16.57 -8.29 2.25
CA GLY A 642 -18.03 -8.30 2.54
C GLY A 642 -18.92 -9.25 1.73
N GLY A 643 -18.41 -9.86 0.67
CA GLY A 643 -19.19 -10.70 -0.24
C GLY A 643 -19.56 -9.93 -1.51
N GLY A 644 -18.98 -10.34 -2.63
CA GLY A 644 -18.93 -9.63 -3.90
C GLY A 644 -17.51 -9.68 -4.48
N GLY A 645 -17.33 -9.31 -5.75
CA GLY A 645 -16.03 -9.39 -6.42
C GLY A 645 -15.19 -8.14 -6.24
N GLY A 646 -13.87 -8.27 -6.19
CA GLY A 646 -12.96 -7.14 -5.91
C GLY A 646 -13.06 -6.05 -6.98
N ALA A 647 -13.06 -6.46 -8.25
CA ALA A 647 -13.22 -5.58 -9.39
C ALA A 647 -14.69 -5.27 -9.70
N ALA A 648 -15.55 -6.29 -9.79
CA ALA A 648 -16.94 -6.07 -10.19
C ALA A 648 -17.94 -6.99 -9.49
N SER A 649 -19.12 -6.45 -9.21
CA SER A 649 -20.28 -7.21 -8.74
C SER A 649 -21.52 -6.94 -9.59
N ALA A 650 -22.12 -8.00 -10.13
CA ALA A 650 -23.39 -7.97 -10.85
C ALA A 650 -24.53 -8.42 -9.93
N LEU A 651 -25.51 -7.54 -9.73
CA LEU A 651 -26.65 -7.72 -8.84
C LEU A 651 -27.97 -7.73 -9.62
N GLN A 652 -29.05 -8.24 -9.01
CA GLN A 652 -30.43 -8.12 -9.49
C GLN A 652 -30.66 -8.62 -10.94
N ASN A 653 -30.06 -9.74 -11.33
CA ASN A 653 -30.12 -10.29 -12.70
C ASN A 653 -29.57 -9.37 -13.79
N SER A 654 -28.59 -8.52 -13.46
CA SER A 654 -27.85 -7.75 -14.48
C SER A 654 -27.00 -8.67 -15.37
N SER A 655 -26.79 -8.24 -16.62
CA SER A 655 -26.00 -8.97 -17.62
C SER A 655 -24.92 -8.07 -18.23
N PRO A 656 -23.91 -7.66 -17.43
CA PRO A 656 -22.82 -6.85 -17.95
C PRO A 656 -21.98 -7.62 -18.98
N VAL A 657 -21.52 -6.90 -20.01
CA VAL A 657 -20.64 -7.42 -21.06
C VAL A 657 -19.27 -6.77 -20.94
N PHE A 658 -18.23 -7.60 -20.84
CA PHE A 658 -16.83 -7.17 -20.75
C PHE A 658 -16.08 -7.59 -22.01
N THR A 659 -15.57 -6.61 -22.75
CA THR A 659 -14.81 -6.83 -23.98
C THR A 659 -13.39 -6.29 -23.81
N ARG A 660 -12.38 -7.17 -23.96
CA ARG A 660 -10.96 -6.82 -23.86
C ARG A 660 -10.56 -6.13 -22.56
N CYS A 661 -11.23 -6.49 -21.46
CA CYS A 661 -10.95 -5.94 -20.14
C CYS A 661 -9.83 -6.73 -19.43
N THR A 662 -9.09 -6.06 -18.55
CA THR A 662 -8.05 -6.66 -17.72
C THR A 662 -8.41 -6.57 -16.25
N PHE A 663 -8.35 -7.69 -15.54
CA PHE A 663 -8.59 -7.80 -14.11
C PHE A 663 -7.32 -8.29 -13.44
N LYS A 664 -6.63 -7.42 -12.70
CA LYS A 664 -5.30 -7.71 -12.17
C LYS A 664 -5.19 -7.51 -10.67
N GLN A 665 -4.72 -8.52 -9.93
CA GLN A 665 -4.43 -8.41 -8.49
C GLN A 665 -5.64 -7.90 -7.67
N ASN A 666 -6.85 -8.33 -8.02
CA ASN A 666 -8.04 -8.04 -7.23
C ASN A 666 -8.28 -9.13 -6.19
N ARG A 667 -8.84 -8.76 -5.03
CA ARG A 667 -9.06 -9.65 -3.89
C ARG A 667 -10.50 -9.55 -3.40
N ALA A 668 -11.13 -10.69 -3.09
CA ALA A 668 -12.49 -10.70 -2.55
C ALA A 668 -12.82 -12.03 -1.87
N THR A 669 -13.92 -12.08 -1.11
CA THR A 669 -14.40 -13.37 -0.57
C THR A 669 -14.99 -14.27 -1.65
N THR A 670 -15.60 -13.70 -2.68
CA THR A 670 -16.29 -14.43 -3.76
C THR A 670 -15.99 -13.76 -5.09
N GLY A 671 -15.39 -14.47 -6.04
CA GLY A 671 -15.00 -13.90 -7.33
C GLY A 671 -13.89 -12.87 -7.16
N GLY A 672 -12.64 -13.31 -6.94
CA GLY A 672 -11.51 -12.42 -6.59
C GLY A 672 -11.45 -11.15 -7.45
N ALA A 673 -11.76 -11.28 -8.74
CA ALA A 673 -12.13 -10.14 -9.59
C ALA A 673 -13.65 -9.91 -9.67
N VAL A 674 -14.44 -10.87 -10.17
CA VAL A 674 -15.84 -10.65 -10.53
C VAL A 674 -16.79 -11.62 -9.84
N SER A 675 -17.87 -11.09 -9.26
CA SER A 675 -18.96 -11.87 -8.67
C SER A 675 -20.30 -11.57 -9.35
N ALA A 676 -20.94 -12.59 -9.90
CA ALA A 676 -22.25 -12.52 -10.55
C ALA A 676 -23.15 -13.66 -10.08
N LEU A 677 -23.77 -13.49 -8.92
CA LEU A 677 -24.59 -14.53 -8.27
C LEU A 677 -26.00 -14.67 -8.85
N THR A 678 -26.40 -13.75 -9.73
CA THR A 678 -27.71 -13.73 -10.39
C THR A 678 -27.53 -13.17 -11.81
N GLY A 679 -28.15 -13.78 -12.82
CA GLY A 679 -28.06 -13.33 -14.22
C GLY A 679 -27.02 -14.07 -15.06
N HIS A 680 -26.72 -13.54 -16.25
CA HIS A 680 -25.74 -14.08 -17.21
C HIS A 680 -24.66 -13.05 -17.49
N ILE A 681 -23.39 -13.41 -17.34
CA ILE A 681 -22.24 -12.53 -17.61
C ILE A 681 -21.50 -12.94 -18.88
N ASP A 682 -21.06 -11.99 -19.70
CA ASP A 682 -20.35 -12.26 -20.96
C ASP A 682 -18.96 -11.61 -20.95
N PHE A 683 -17.92 -12.42 -21.21
CA PHE A 683 -16.54 -12.01 -21.32
C PHE A 683 -15.96 -12.37 -22.69
N ARG A 684 -15.34 -11.39 -23.35
CA ARG A 684 -14.73 -11.54 -24.68
C ARG A 684 -13.33 -10.96 -24.69
N GLY A 685 -12.30 -11.76 -24.97
CA GLY A 685 -10.91 -11.28 -25.05
C GLY A 685 -10.34 -10.74 -23.73
N CYS A 686 -10.87 -11.17 -22.58
CA CYS A 686 -10.50 -10.60 -21.27
C CYS A 686 -9.30 -11.32 -20.63
N LEU A 687 -8.50 -10.58 -19.86
CA LEU A 687 -7.38 -11.09 -19.08
C LEU A 687 -7.70 -11.04 -17.58
N PHE A 688 -7.52 -12.16 -16.88
CA PHE A 688 -7.61 -12.27 -15.43
C PHE A 688 -6.25 -12.72 -14.89
N ASP A 689 -5.53 -11.80 -14.25
CA ASP A 689 -4.13 -11.96 -13.83
C ASP A 689 -3.99 -11.83 -12.31
N HIS A 690 -3.55 -12.88 -11.62
CA HIS A 690 -3.26 -12.87 -10.18
C HIS A 690 -4.41 -12.40 -9.27
N ASN A 691 -5.66 -12.76 -9.57
CA ASN A 691 -6.80 -12.45 -8.70
C ASN A 691 -6.97 -13.54 -7.62
N GLU A 692 -7.41 -13.14 -6.43
CA GLU A 692 -7.45 -14.00 -5.25
C GLU A 692 -8.83 -13.99 -4.56
N ALA A 693 -9.42 -15.17 -4.40
CA ALA A 693 -10.57 -15.36 -3.50
C ALA A 693 -10.07 -15.75 -2.09
N VAL A 694 -10.23 -14.84 -1.12
CA VAL A 694 -9.69 -14.94 0.26
C VAL A 694 -10.82 -15.12 1.28
N ASN A 695 -10.62 -15.99 2.27
CA ASN A 695 -11.53 -16.09 3.40
C ASN A 695 -11.16 -15.10 4.51
N PHE A 696 -11.84 -13.96 4.57
CA PHE A 696 -11.68 -12.92 5.61
C PHE A 696 -12.41 -13.25 6.94
N GLY A 697 -12.51 -14.54 7.31
CA GLY A 697 -13.27 -14.98 8.49
C GLY A 697 -14.78 -15.06 8.27
N ALA A 698 -15.23 -15.06 7.02
CA ALA A 698 -16.64 -15.23 6.65
C ALA A 698 -17.07 -16.71 6.79
N PRO A 699 -18.36 -16.99 7.05
CA PRO A 699 -18.86 -18.36 7.19
C PRO A 699 -18.92 -19.15 5.86
N PHE A 700 -18.61 -18.50 4.73
CA PHE A 700 -18.67 -19.07 3.39
C PHE A 700 -17.27 -19.46 2.89
N THR A 701 -17.19 -20.50 2.06
CA THR A 701 -15.96 -20.89 1.35
C THR A 701 -15.60 -19.83 0.30
N ALA A 702 -14.31 -19.61 0.05
CA ALA A 702 -13.85 -18.62 -0.93
C ALA A 702 -13.96 -19.18 -2.37
N LEU A 703 -14.91 -18.70 -3.16
CA LEU A 703 -15.25 -19.31 -4.46
C LEU A 703 -14.83 -18.41 -5.62
N GLY A 704 -14.23 -18.99 -6.67
CA GLY A 704 -13.90 -18.32 -7.93
C GLY A 704 -12.75 -17.32 -7.80
N GLY A 705 -11.51 -17.74 -8.08
CA GLY A 705 -10.32 -16.90 -7.83
C GLY A 705 -10.26 -15.69 -8.73
N ALA A 706 -10.67 -15.82 -9.99
CA ALA A 706 -10.99 -14.68 -10.83
C ALA A 706 -12.49 -14.40 -10.83
N VAL A 707 -13.31 -15.39 -11.22
CA VAL A 707 -14.74 -15.17 -11.46
C VAL A 707 -15.58 -16.18 -10.68
N LYS A 708 -16.58 -15.66 -9.97
CA LYS A 708 -17.69 -16.46 -9.44
C LYS A 708 -18.97 -16.08 -10.17
N CYS A 709 -19.61 -17.03 -10.84
CA CYS A 709 -20.89 -16.75 -11.51
C CYS A 709 -21.90 -17.91 -11.42
N GLU A 710 -23.17 -17.59 -11.61
CA GLU A 710 -24.24 -18.58 -11.81
C GLU A 710 -24.26 -19.06 -13.27
N ASN A 711 -24.35 -18.13 -14.22
CA ASN A 711 -24.28 -18.40 -15.65
C ASN A 711 -23.28 -17.46 -16.33
N GLY A 712 -22.50 -17.95 -17.29
CA GLY A 712 -21.56 -17.10 -18.03
C GLY A 712 -21.08 -17.64 -19.38
N SER A 713 -20.72 -16.73 -20.26
CA SER A 713 -20.05 -17.01 -21.54
C SER A 713 -18.66 -16.40 -21.54
N PHE A 714 -17.67 -17.17 -21.98
CA PHE A 714 -16.27 -16.79 -22.02
C PHE A 714 -15.71 -17.12 -23.40
N SER A 715 -15.21 -16.11 -24.10
CA SER A 715 -14.57 -16.27 -25.42
C SER A 715 -13.21 -15.58 -25.43
N GLU A 716 -12.17 -16.24 -25.93
CA GLU A 716 -10.82 -15.68 -26.04
C GLU A 716 -10.27 -15.14 -24.71
N CYS A 717 -10.69 -15.73 -23.59
CA CYS A 717 -10.32 -15.25 -22.25
C CYS A 717 -9.10 -15.99 -21.71
N LEU A 718 -8.23 -15.25 -21.02
CA LEU A 718 -7.00 -15.76 -20.43
C LEU A 718 -7.04 -15.61 -18.90
N PHE A 719 -6.90 -16.71 -18.18
CA PHE A 719 -6.87 -16.78 -16.72
C PHE A 719 -5.48 -17.23 -16.26
N VAL A 720 -4.71 -16.32 -15.66
CA VAL A 720 -3.32 -16.56 -15.26
C VAL A 720 -3.15 -16.40 -13.76
N SER A 721 -2.59 -17.43 -13.11
CA SER A 721 -2.15 -17.37 -11.70
C SER A 721 -3.22 -16.91 -10.71
N ASN A 722 -4.49 -17.22 -10.98
CA ASN A 722 -5.60 -16.88 -10.09
C ASN A 722 -5.76 -17.96 -9.01
N THR A 723 -6.14 -17.56 -7.80
CA THR A 723 -6.15 -18.46 -6.63
C THR A 723 -7.45 -18.40 -5.82
N ALA A 724 -7.98 -19.56 -5.41
CA ALA A 724 -9.21 -19.66 -4.62
C ALA A 724 -9.26 -20.88 -3.69
N TYR A 725 -10.36 -21.04 -2.95
CA TYR A 725 -10.70 -22.33 -2.36
C TYR A 725 -11.37 -23.25 -3.39
N GLU A 726 -12.33 -22.78 -4.19
CA GLU A 726 -12.87 -23.55 -5.32
C GLU A 726 -12.80 -22.74 -6.62
N GLY A 727 -12.31 -23.35 -7.71
CA GLY A 727 -12.23 -22.73 -9.04
C GLY A 727 -11.21 -21.62 -9.10
N GLY A 728 -9.92 -21.94 -9.23
CA GLY A 728 -8.84 -20.95 -9.15
C GLY A 728 -8.98 -19.84 -10.19
N GLY A 729 -9.37 -20.18 -11.42
CA GLY A 729 -9.88 -19.21 -12.39
C GLY A 729 -11.36 -18.93 -12.19
N VAL A 730 -12.23 -19.90 -12.51
CA VAL A 730 -13.69 -19.72 -12.52
C VAL A 730 -14.39 -20.73 -11.62
N ALA A 731 -15.36 -20.26 -10.85
CA ALA A 731 -16.34 -21.11 -10.16
C ALA A 731 -17.75 -20.84 -10.70
N LEU A 732 -18.39 -21.88 -11.22
CA LEU A 732 -19.67 -21.82 -11.91
C LEU A 732 -20.72 -22.68 -11.19
N ASP A 733 -21.92 -22.13 -10.95
CA ASP A 733 -23.00 -22.89 -10.32
C ASP A 733 -23.93 -23.60 -11.31
N HIS A 734 -24.20 -23.01 -12.48
CA HIS A 734 -25.12 -23.54 -13.48
C HIS A 734 -24.52 -23.61 -14.90
N THR A 735 -24.80 -22.64 -15.78
CA THR A 735 -24.52 -22.78 -17.23
C THR A 735 -23.26 -22.01 -17.63
N GLY A 736 -22.31 -22.68 -18.28
CA GLY A 736 -21.04 -22.08 -18.68
C GLY A 736 -20.65 -22.47 -20.09
N ILE A 737 -20.26 -21.50 -20.91
CA ILE A 737 -19.72 -21.73 -22.25
C ILE A 737 -18.34 -21.11 -22.32
N PHE A 738 -17.34 -21.91 -22.70
CA PHE A 738 -15.96 -21.48 -22.86
C PHE A 738 -15.49 -21.80 -24.27
N THR A 739 -14.99 -20.80 -24.98
CA THR A 739 -14.49 -20.94 -26.35
C THR A 739 -13.14 -20.25 -26.47
N ASP A 740 -12.13 -20.97 -26.95
CA ASP A 740 -10.78 -20.43 -27.18
C ASP A 740 -10.19 -19.75 -25.93
N CYS A 741 -10.43 -20.34 -24.75
CA CYS A 741 -9.97 -19.80 -23.47
C CYS A 741 -8.73 -20.55 -22.96
N GLU A 742 -7.92 -19.88 -22.16
CA GLU A 742 -6.72 -20.46 -21.54
C GLU A 742 -6.74 -20.25 -20.02
N PHE A 743 -6.45 -21.32 -19.28
CA PHE A 743 -6.24 -21.35 -17.84
C PHE A 743 -4.80 -21.79 -17.56
N ASP A 744 -3.95 -20.84 -17.20
CA ASP A 744 -2.53 -21.07 -16.94
C ASP A 744 -2.21 -20.84 -15.45
N SER A 745 -1.64 -21.87 -14.83
CA SER A 745 -1.04 -21.79 -13.49
C SER A 745 -2.01 -21.33 -12.39
N CYS A 746 -3.32 -21.54 -12.57
CA CYS A 746 -4.32 -21.23 -11.55
C CYS A 746 -4.32 -22.31 -10.46
N ALA A 747 -4.67 -21.93 -9.22
CA ALA A 747 -4.65 -22.84 -8.08
C ALA A 747 -5.89 -22.76 -7.20
N ALA A 748 -6.39 -23.91 -6.76
CA ALA A 748 -7.50 -23.98 -5.81
C ALA A 748 -7.45 -25.24 -4.93
N TRP A 749 -8.32 -25.31 -3.92
CA TRP A 749 -8.55 -26.57 -3.21
C TRP A 749 -9.25 -27.58 -4.11
N LYS A 750 -10.25 -27.12 -4.87
CA LYS A 750 -10.98 -27.90 -5.87
C LYS A 750 -10.99 -27.17 -7.22
N GLY A 751 -10.53 -27.84 -8.27
CA GLY A 751 -10.56 -27.30 -9.64
C GLY A 751 -9.58 -26.14 -9.80
N GLY A 752 -8.30 -26.43 -10.03
CA GLY A 752 -7.26 -25.41 -10.11
C GLY A 752 -7.55 -24.31 -11.13
N GLY A 753 -8.12 -24.66 -12.29
CA GLY A 753 -8.66 -23.71 -13.26
C GLY A 753 -10.16 -23.46 -13.06
N LEU A 754 -10.96 -24.52 -13.11
CA LEU A 754 -12.42 -24.45 -13.19
C LEU A 754 -13.09 -25.35 -12.13
N SER A 755 -14.07 -24.79 -11.41
CA SER A 755 -14.96 -25.56 -10.53
C SER A 755 -16.40 -25.46 -11.02
N LEU A 756 -17.03 -26.62 -11.22
CA LEU A 756 -18.39 -26.76 -11.72
C LEU A 756 -19.28 -27.33 -10.62
N GLY A 757 -20.21 -26.54 -10.09
CA GLY A 757 -21.15 -26.97 -9.04
C GLY A 757 -22.23 -27.90 -9.59
N GLY A 758 -23.15 -27.35 -10.39
CA GLY A 758 -24.25 -28.07 -11.06
C GLY A 758 -24.45 -27.58 -12.50
N GLY A 759 -25.57 -27.96 -13.14
CA GLY A 759 -25.92 -27.49 -14.48
C GLY A 759 -25.11 -28.12 -15.62
N THR A 760 -24.72 -27.30 -16.61
CA THR A 760 -24.05 -27.74 -17.85
C THR A 760 -22.88 -26.81 -18.18
N ALA A 761 -21.74 -27.39 -18.52
CA ALA A 761 -20.59 -26.64 -19.02
C ALA A 761 -20.14 -27.19 -20.37
N GLU A 762 -19.87 -26.28 -21.30
CA GLU A 762 -19.38 -26.57 -22.65
C GLU A 762 -18.00 -25.94 -22.83
N LEU A 763 -17.00 -26.76 -23.16
CA LEU A 763 -15.64 -26.34 -23.45
C LEU A 763 -15.35 -26.60 -24.93
N TYR A 764 -14.90 -25.57 -25.63
CA TYR A 764 -14.50 -25.66 -27.02
C TYR A 764 -13.12 -25.03 -27.21
N ARG A 765 -12.13 -25.88 -27.53
CA ARG A 765 -10.71 -25.48 -27.66
C ARG A 765 -10.19 -24.71 -26.45
N VAL A 766 -10.40 -25.28 -25.27
CA VAL A 766 -9.93 -24.68 -24.01
C VAL A 766 -8.59 -25.30 -23.63
N GLU A 767 -7.66 -24.46 -23.17
CA GLU A 767 -6.34 -24.90 -22.73
C GLU A 767 -6.20 -24.78 -21.22
N PHE A 768 -5.81 -25.86 -20.55
CA PHE A 768 -5.49 -25.92 -19.13
C PHE A 768 -4.03 -26.31 -18.93
N ARG A 769 -3.19 -25.36 -18.52
CA ARG A 769 -1.74 -25.55 -18.32
C ARG A 769 -1.33 -25.35 -16.88
N GLY A 770 -0.65 -26.35 -16.31
CA GLY A 770 0.03 -26.21 -15.01
C GLY A 770 -0.88 -25.87 -13.82
N ASN A 771 -2.19 -26.08 -13.93
CA ASN A 771 -3.13 -25.74 -12.87
C ASN A 771 -3.03 -26.72 -11.69
N GLN A 772 -3.33 -26.24 -10.49
CA GLN A 772 -3.13 -27.00 -9.24
C GLN A 772 -4.41 -27.09 -8.40
N GLY A 773 -4.88 -28.31 -8.18
CA GLY A 773 -5.98 -28.66 -7.28
C GLY A 773 -5.45 -29.38 -6.05
N LYS A 774 -5.61 -28.79 -4.86
CA LYS A 774 -5.03 -29.39 -3.64
C LYS A 774 -5.69 -30.70 -3.21
N ASP A 775 -6.96 -30.91 -3.56
CA ASP A 775 -7.75 -32.08 -3.13
C ASP A 775 -8.40 -32.79 -4.31
N PHE A 776 -9.10 -32.04 -5.17
CA PHE A 776 -9.80 -32.59 -6.33
C PHE A 776 -9.58 -31.73 -7.57
N GLY A 777 -9.20 -32.36 -8.68
CA GLY A 777 -9.20 -31.76 -10.01
C GLY A 777 -8.10 -30.72 -10.17
N GLY A 778 -6.97 -31.12 -10.77
CA GLY A 778 -5.87 -30.19 -11.03
C GLY A 778 -6.26 -29.05 -11.96
N ALA A 779 -7.00 -29.35 -13.04
CA ALA A 779 -7.62 -28.34 -13.90
C ALA A 779 -9.09 -28.12 -13.55
N VAL A 780 -9.90 -29.17 -13.60
CA VAL A 780 -11.36 -29.09 -13.48
C VAL A 780 -11.87 -29.96 -12.33
N CYS A 781 -12.72 -29.42 -11.47
CA CYS A 781 -13.49 -30.19 -10.49
C CYS A 781 -14.97 -30.08 -10.78
N MET A 782 -15.68 -31.20 -10.79
CA MET A 782 -17.10 -31.28 -11.11
C MET A 782 -17.88 -31.86 -9.94
N GLY A 783 -18.89 -31.12 -9.48
CA GLY A 783 -19.94 -31.57 -8.55
C GLY A 783 -20.96 -32.42 -9.30
N GLU A 784 -22.18 -31.89 -9.51
CA GLU A 784 -23.29 -32.55 -10.20
C GLU A 784 -23.41 -32.16 -11.69
N ALA A 785 -22.52 -31.30 -12.18
CA ALA A 785 -22.56 -30.74 -13.53
C ALA A 785 -22.37 -31.80 -14.64
N VAL A 786 -22.89 -31.51 -15.83
CA VAL A 786 -22.57 -32.24 -17.07
C VAL A 786 -21.58 -31.43 -17.88
N LEU A 787 -20.41 -32.02 -18.17
CA LEU A 787 -19.34 -31.39 -18.93
C LEU A 787 -19.24 -32.01 -20.34
N SER A 788 -19.39 -31.17 -21.35
CA SER A 788 -19.08 -31.50 -22.75
C SER A 788 -17.80 -30.77 -23.15
N ASP A 789 -16.78 -31.53 -23.56
CA ASP A 789 -15.46 -31.01 -23.87
C ASP A 789 -15.03 -31.40 -25.28
N SER A 790 -14.61 -30.43 -26.08
CA SER A 790 -14.25 -30.62 -27.49
C SER A 790 -13.02 -29.83 -27.90
N GLY A 791 -12.00 -30.52 -28.40
CA GLY A 791 -10.78 -29.89 -28.95
C GLY A 791 -9.85 -29.25 -27.92
N SER A 792 -9.99 -29.60 -26.64
CA SER A 792 -9.27 -28.97 -25.53
C SER A 792 -7.93 -29.65 -25.22
N PHE A 793 -7.08 -28.97 -24.46
CA PHE A 793 -5.76 -29.44 -24.04
C PHE A 793 -5.59 -29.33 -22.53
N TYR A 794 -5.22 -30.43 -21.87
CA TYR A 794 -4.92 -30.48 -20.45
C TYR A 794 -3.47 -30.91 -20.27
N ILE A 795 -2.59 -29.94 -19.97
CA ILE A 795 -1.15 -30.13 -20.01
C ILE A 795 -0.54 -29.83 -18.63
N GLY A 796 0.07 -30.84 -18.01
CA GLY A 796 0.88 -30.64 -16.81
C GLY A 796 0.10 -30.22 -15.56
N ASN A 797 -1.21 -30.49 -15.50
CA ASN A 797 -2.04 -30.14 -14.35
C ASN A 797 -1.80 -31.12 -13.18
N ARG A 798 -1.97 -30.65 -11.94
CA ARG A 798 -1.72 -31.44 -10.74
C ARG A 798 -2.88 -31.41 -9.75
N GLY A 799 -3.40 -32.58 -9.40
CA GLY A 799 -4.46 -32.78 -8.42
C GLY A 799 -4.03 -33.73 -7.29
N ALA A 800 -4.73 -33.77 -6.16
CA ALA A 800 -4.59 -34.93 -5.26
C ALA A 800 -5.38 -36.13 -5.80
N ASN A 801 -6.63 -35.92 -6.22
CA ASN A 801 -7.44 -36.87 -6.97
C ASN A 801 -7.90 -36.21 -8.28
N GLY A 802 -7.63 -36.83 -9.42
CA GLY A 802 -7.93 -36.25 -10.74
C GLY A 802 -6.89 -35.19 -11.12
N GLY A 803 -5.81 -35.60 -11.80
CA GLY A 803 -4.74 -34.68 -12.18
C GLY A 803 -5.19 -33.62 -13.18
N ALA A 804 -6.00 -33.98 -14.17
CA ALA A 804 -6.72 -33.01 -15.00
C ALA A 804 -8.13 -32.76 -14.44
N ILE A 805 -8.95 -33.80 -14.32
CA ILE A 805 -10.38 -33.71 -14.00
C ILE A 805 -10.71 -34.54 -12.76
N ALA A 806 -11.45 -33.98 -11.82
CA ALA A 806 -12.13 -34.75 -10.78
C ALA A 806 -13.64 -34.65 -10.96
N ASN A 807 -14.29 -35.80 -11.19
CA ASN A 807 -15.72 -35.92 -11.29
C ASN A 807 -16.29 -36.50 -9.99
N LEU A 808 -16.91 -35.67 -9.17
CA LEU A 808 -17.53 -36.10 -7.92
C LEU A 808 -18.87 -36.78 -8.19
N HIS A 809 -19.80 -36.16 -8.91
CA HIS A 809 -21.19 -36.65 -9.10
C HIS A 809 -21.82 -36.37 -10.49
N GLY A 810 -21.03 -35.88 -11.44
CA GLY A 810 -21.45 -35.36 -12.75
C GLY A 810 -21.31 -36.33 -13.91
N GLY A 811 -21.66 -35.88 -15.12
CA GLY A 811 -21.43 -36.60 -16.38
C GLY A 811 -20.32 -35.96 -17.20
N TYR A 812 -19.52 -36.75 -17.91
CA TYR A 812 -18.40 -36.25 -18.70
C TYR A 812 -18.35 -36.87 -20.10
N SER A 813 -18.16 -36.03 -21.12
CA SER A 813 -17.92 -36.43 -22.50
C SER A 813 -16.81 -35.57 -23.10
N GLY A 814 -15.69 -36.20 -23.48
CA GLY A 814 -14.59 -35.58 -24.19
C GLY A 814 -14.53 -36.00 -25.65
N THR A 815 -14.26 -35.05 -26.54
CA THR A 815 -14.09 -35.28 -27.99
C THR A 815 -12.83 -34.55 -28.48
N ASP A 816 -11.97 -35.22 -29.26
CA ASP A 816 -10.74 -34.61 -29.82
C ASP A 816 -9.89 -33.88 -28.75
N THR A 817 -9.85 -34.41 -27.52
CA THR A 817 -9.24 -33.74 -26.37
C THR A 817 -7.95 -34.45 -25.96
N GLU A 818 -6.92 -33.66 -25.64
CA GLU A 818 -5.60 -34.16 -25.23
C GLU A 818 -5.37 -33.97 -23.72
N TYR A 819 -4.87 -35.02 -23.08
CA TYR A 819 -4.45 -35.07 -21.69
C TYR A 819 -2.98 -35.47 -21.61
N SER A 820 -2.12 -34.47 -21.46
CA SER A 820 -0.66 -34.59 -21.45
C SER A 820 -0.10 -34.38 -20.04
N ASP A 821 0.76 -35.28 -19.58
CA ASP A 821 1.67 -35.00 -18.45
C ASP A 821 0.94 -34.57 -17.15
N ASN A 822 -0.33 -34.91 -16.98
CA ASN A 822 -1.10 -34.56 -15.79
C ASN A 822 -0.78 -35.53 -14.66
N SER A 823 -0.80 -35.04 -13.42
CA SER A 823 -0.39 -35.80 -12.26
C SER A 823 -1.41 -35.75 -11.12
N ALA A 824 -1.71 -36.91 -10.54
CA ALA A 824 -2.48 -37.04 -9.32
C ALA A 824 -1.59 -37.57 -8.18
N ASP A 825 -1.65 -36.98 -6.99
CA ASP A 825 -0.90 -37.49 -5.84
C ASP A 825 -1.46 -38.86 -5.36
N ASN A 826 -2.76 -39.11 -5.58
CA ASN A 826 -3.45 -40.34 -5.18
C ASN A 826 -4.01 -41.11 -6.40
N GLU A 827 -5.04 -40.58 -7.07
CA GLU A 827 -5.86 -41.40 -7.97
C GLU A 827 -6.21 -40.65 -9.26
N GLY A 828 -6.07 -41.31 -10.42
CA GLY A 828 -6.53 -40.80 -11.71
C GLY A 828 -5.73 -39.61 -12.23
N GLY A 829 -4.64 -39.82 -12.97
CA GLY A 829 -3.82 -38.72 -13.49
C GLY A 829 -4.54 -37.84 -14.51
N VAL A 830 -5.44 -38.43 -15.31
CA VAL A 830 -6.38 -37.73 -16.19
C VAL A 830 -7.67 -37.45 -15.46
N ILE A 831 -8.42 -38.50 -15.10
CA ILE A 831 -9.73 -38.35 -14.49
C ILE A 831 -9.92 -39.25 -13.29
N TRP A 832 -10.51 -38.68 -12.24
CA TRP A 832 -10.99 -39.40 -11.07
C TRP A 832 -12.53 -39.39 -11.05
N LEU A 833 -13.15 -40.57 -10.95
CA LEU A 833 -14.60 -40.76 -11.01
C LEU A 833 -15.12 -41.31 -9.67
N GLY A 834 -15.70 -40.42 -8.85
CA GLY A 834 -16.26 -40.77 -7.54
C GLY A 834 -17.74 -41.19 -7.54
N ASN A 835 -18.31 -41.53 -8.69
CA ASN A 835 -19.73 -41.84 -8.86
C ASN A 835 -19.99 -42.99 -9.85
N ASP A 836 -21.27 -43.27 -10.10
CA ASP A 836 -21.75 -44.34 -10.97
C ASP A 836 -22.10 -43.86 -12.39
N ARG A 837 -21.87 -42.58 -12.73
CA ARG A 837 -22.19 -42.01 -14.06
C ARG A 837 -21.05 -42.23 -15.03
N ALA A 838 -21.39 -42.54 -16.28
CA ALA A 838 -20.41 -42.90 -17.29
C ALA A 838 -19.55 -41.70 -17.75
N ALA A 839 -18.31 -42.00 -18.12
CA ALA A 839 -17.39 -41.08 -18.77
C ALA A 839 -17.10 -41.56 -20.20
N LEU A 840 -17.26 -40.67 -21.19
CA LEU A 840 -17.04 -40.98 -22.60
C LEU A 840 -15.83 -40.22 -23.14
N PHE A 841 -14.95 -40.93 -23.83
CA PHE A 841 -13.82 -40.38 -24.56
C PHE A 841 -13.95 -40.76 -26.04
N PHE A 842 -14.00 -39.75 -26.91
CA PHE A 842 -14.07 -39.91 -28.36
C PHE A 842 -12.86 -39.22 -28.97
N THR A 843 -12.05 -39.94 -29.75
CA THR A 843 -10.85 -39.39 -30.41
C THR A 843 -9.86 -38.68 -29.47
N CYS A 844 -9.85 -39.04 -28.18
CA CYS A 844 -9.00 -38.42 -27.18
C CYS A 844 -7.62 -39.07 -27.09
N THR A 845 -6.62 -38.28 -26.68
CA THR A 845 -5.27 -38.76 -26.38
C THR A 845 -4.97 -38.57 -24.91
N LEU A 846 -4.64 -39.65 -24.21
CA LEU A 846 -4.25 -39.65 -22.80
C LEU A 846 -2.82 -40.14 -22.71
N HIS A 847 -1.86 -39.23 -22.56
CA HIS A 847 -0.45 -39.58 -22.59
C HIS A 847 0.39 -39.02 -21.44
N ARG A 848 1.33 -39.86 -20.97
CA ARG A 848 2.28 -39.52 -19.88
C ARG A 848 1.63 -39.04 -18.58
N ASN A 849 0.39 -39.44 -18.32
CA ASN A 849 -0.27 -39.09 -17.07
C ASN A 849 0.20 -40.01 -15.95
N HIS A 850 0.23 -39.45 -14.74
CA HIS A 850 0.79 -40.11 -13.57
C HIS A 850 -0.18 -40.08 -12.39
N ALA A 851 -0.31 -41.19 -11.69
CA ALA A 851 -0.98 -41.23 -10.39
C ALA A 851 -0.33 -42.24 -9.45
N LYS A 852 -0.81 -42.31 -8.21
CA LYS A 852 -0.45 -43.42 -7.32
C LYS A 852 -1.23 -44.69 -7.70
N THR A 853 -2.51 -44.56 -8.01
CA THR A 853 -3.36 -45.63 -8.55
C THR A 853 -4.15 -45.14 -9.78
N GLY A 854 -4.20 -45.92 -10.85
CA GLY A 854 -4.89 -45.53 -12.09
C GLY A 854 -4.21 -44.35 -12.77
N GLY A 855 -3.02 -44.59 -13.33
CA GLY A 855 -2.15 -43.52 -13.85
C GLY A 855 -2.83 -42.57 -14.85
N ALA A 856 -3.79 -43.05 -15.64
CA ALA A 856 -4.71 -42.22 -16.40
C ALA A 856 -6.06 -42.08 -15.70
N VAL A 857 -6.74 -43.19 -15.42
CA VAL A 857 -8.13 -43.14 -14.96
C VAL A 857 -8.32 -43.94 -13.68
N TRP A 858 -9.10 -43.38 -12.77
CA TRP A 858 -9.60 -44.09 -11.59
C TRP A 858 -11.12 -43.94 -11.49
N GLY A 859 -11.83 -45.02 -11.15
CA GLY A 859 -13.28 -44.96 -10.94
C GLY A 859 -13.84 -45.95 -9.90
N ASP A 860 -14.90 -45.52 -9.21
CA ASP A 860 -15.56 -46.34 -8.19
C ASP A 860 -16.61 -47.32 -8.79
N ALA A 861 -17.65 -46.84 -9.48
CA ALA A 861 -18.64 -47.70 -10.13
C ALA A 861 -19.06 -47.23 -11.55
N ALA A 862 -18.39 -46.22 -12.09
CA ALA A 862 -18.67 -45.61 -13.39
C ALA A 862 -18.32 -46.52 -14.58
N GLY A 863 -19.15 -46.48 -15.62
CA GLY A 863 -18.78 -47.01 -16.93
C GLY A 863 -17.82 -46.06 -17.66
N ILE A 864 -16.81 -46.58 -18.35
CA ILE A 864 -15.88 -45.76 -19.14
C ILE A 864 -15.78 -46.30 -20.55
N ASP A 865 -16.06 -45.46 -21.54
CA ASP A 865 -16.03 -45.83 -22.95
C ASP A 865 -14.97 -45.03 -23.69
N PHE A 866 -14.05 -45.72 -24.36
CA PHE A 866 -13.04 -45.15 -25.24
C PHE A 866 -13.33 -45.51 -26.69
N PHE A 867 -13.64 -44.50 -27.50
CA PHE A 867 -13.81 -44.64 -28.93
C PHE A 867 -12.69 -43.92 -29.67
N ARG A 868 -11.92 -44.65 -30.47
CA ARG A 868 -10.80 -44.11 -31.26
C ARG A 868 -9.80 -43.32 -30.42
N CYS A 869 -9.45 -43.80 -29.23
CA CYS A 869 -8.53 -43.09 -28.33
C CYS A 869 -7.10 -43.65 -28.39
N LEU A 870 -6.13 -42.79 -28.10
CA LEU A 870 -4.74 -43.19 -27.81
C LEU A 870 -4.49 -43.08 -26.31
N LEU A 871 -4.14 -44.19 -25.68
CA LEU A 871 -3.62 -44.20 -24.31
C LEU A 871 -2.15 -44.60 -24.40
N ASP A 872 -1.25 -43.70 -24.00
CA ASP A 872 0.20 -43.89 -24.16
C ASP A 872 0.98 -43.52 -22.89
N SER A 873 1.85 -44.41 -22.43
CA SER A 873 2.88 -44.06 -21.43
C SER A 873 2.31 -43.57 -20.09
N ASN A 874 1.08 -43.96 -19.73
CA ASN A 874 0.52 -43.61 -18.43
C ASN A 874 1.12 -44.52 -17.33
N TYR A 875 1.43 -43.93 -16.18
CA TYR A 875 2.25 -44.55 -15.15
C TYR A 875 1.60 -44.46 -13.78
N ALA A 876 1.71 -45.53 -12.99
CA ALA A 876 1.30 -45.53 -11.59
C ALA A 876 2.38 -46.06 -10.65
N THR A 877 2.49 -45.44 -9.47
CA THR A 877 3.48 -45.85 -8.45
C THR A 877 3.03 -47.04 -7.58
N GLU A 878 1.73 -47.34 -7.48
CA GLU A 878 1.23 -48.48 -6.70
C GLU A 878 0.46 -49.49 -7.56
N ALA A 879 -0.67 -49.09 -8.16
CA ALA A 879 -1.55 -50.03 -8.87
C ALA A 879 -2.07 -49.44 -10.19
N THR A 880 -1.79 -50.16 -11.28
CA THR A 880 -2.23 -49.92 -12.66
C THR A 880 -1.87 -48.56 -13.26
N GLY A 881 -1.00 -48.57 -14.27
CA GLY A 881 -0.57 -47.37 -14.98
C GLY A 881 -1.65 -46.76 -15.87
N GLY A 882 -2.59 -47.57 -16.37
CA GLY A 882 -3.72 -47.10 -17.17
C GLY A 882 -4.96 -46.76 -16.34
N ILE A 883 -5.87 -47.73 -16.21
CA ILE A 883 -7.23 -47.59 -15.70
C ILE A 883 -7.45 -48.50 -14.49
N TYR A 884 -7.81 -47.92 -13.36
CA TYR A 884 -8.17 -48.65 -12.16
C TYR A 884 -9.65 -48.47 -11.82
N LEU A 885 -10.38 -49.58 -11.68
CA LEU A 885 -11.81 -49.59 -11.36
C LEU A 885 -12.09 -50.45 -10.13
N LEU A 886 -12.80 -49.89 -9.14
CA LEU A 886 -13.38 -50.68 -8.07
C LEU A 886 -14.62 -51.45 -8.57
N GLY A 887 -15.40 -50.84 -9.47
CA GLY A 887 -16.54 -51.40 -10.19
C GLY A 887 -16.91 -50.56 -11.41
N GLY A 888 -17.92 -50.99 -12.20
CA GLY A 888 -18.27 -50.37 -13.48
C GLY A 888 -17.50 -50.94 -14.68
N GLY A 889 -18.11 -50.93 -15.85
CA GLY A 889 -17.52 -51.50 -17.07
C GLY A 889 -16.54 -50.57 -17.77
N VAL A 890 -15.60 -51.13 -18.53
CA VAL A 890 -14.75 -50.35 -19.44
C VAL A 890 -14.86 -50.92 -20.85
N SER A 891 -15.02 -50.04 -21.84
CA SER A 891 -15.03 -50.41 -23.24
C SER A 891 -13.97 -49.68 -24.06
N PHE A 892 -13.38 -50.40 -25.01
CA PHE A 892 -12.48 -49.87 -26.02
C PHE A 892 -12.99 -50.25 -27.40
N LEU A 893 -13.10 -49.27 -28.28
CA LEU A 893 -13.44 -49.44 -29.68
C LEU A 893 -12.46 -48.68 -30.56
N ARG A 894 -11.77 -49.38 -31.48
CA ARG A 894 -10.77 -48.78 -32.40
C ARG A 894 -9.69 -47.95 -31.68
N SER A 895 -9.25 -48.38 -30.49
CA SER A 895 -8.30 -47.63 -29.67
C SER A 895 -6.92 -48.27 -29.66
N THR A 896 -5.88 -47.47 -29.41
CA THR A 896 -4.49 -47.93 -29.26
C THR A 896 -4.04 -47.68 -27.82
N VAL A 897 -3.56 -48.72 -27.14
CA VAL A 897 -3.19 -48.68 -25.72
C VAL A 897 -1.77 -49.23 -25.55
N VAL A 898 -0.81 -48.35 -25.27
CA VAL A 898 0.61 -48.68 -25.36
C VAL A 898 1.46 -48.14 -24.22
N ASN A 899 2.53 -48.85 -23.90
CA ASN A 899 3.62 -48.38 -23.03
C ASN A 899 3.22 -48.05 -21.58
N HIS A 900 2.20 -48.69 -21.02
CA HIS A 900 1.77 -48.44 -19.63
C HIS A 900 2.69 -49.13 -18.62
N HIS A 901 2.90 -48.47 -17.47
CA HIS A 901 3.83 -48.95 -16.45
C HIS A 901 3.23 -48.91 -15.04
N SER A 902 3.38 -50.00 -14.29
CA SER A 902 3.06 -50.07 -12.86
C SER A 902 3.87 -51.15 -12.17
N PRO A 903 4.27 -50.97 -10.89
CA PRO A 903 4.85 -52.04 -10.08
C PRO A 903 3.80 -53.02 -9.53
N GLY A 904 2.50 -52.74 -9.67
CA GLY A 904 1.37 -53.58 -9.24
C GLY A 904 0.81 -54.48 -10.36
N GLN A 905 -0.28 -55.22 -10.09
CA GLN A 905 -0.96 -56.07 -11.08
C GLN A 905 -1.84 -55.25 -12.04
N GLY A 906 -2.01 -55.70 -13.29
CA GLY A 906 -2.88 -55.04 -14.27
C GLY A 906 -2.31 -53.72 -14.73
N THR A 907 -1.22 -53.72 -15.51
CA THR A 907 -0.53 -52.47 -15.90
C THR A 907 -1.42 -51.52 -16.70
N VAL A 908 -2.39 -52.04 -17.46
CA VAL A 908 -3.32 -51.25 -18.29
C VAL A 908 -4.70 -51.15 -17.67
N VAL A 909 -5.32 -52.27 -17.28
CA VAL A 909 -6.65 -52.28 -16.66
C VAL A 909 -6.62 -53.18 -15.43
N GLN A 910 -7.04 -52.64 -14.29
CA GLN A 910 -7.36 -53.43 -13.10
C GLN A 910 -8.80 -53.18 -12.68
N ASN A 911 -9.56 -54.26 -12.54
CA ASN A 911 -10.96 -54.21 -12.15
C ASN A 911 -11.25 -55.17 -10.98
N ARG A 912 -11.94 -54.71 -9.92
CA ARG A 912 -12.15 -55.50 -8.69
C ARG A 912 -13.55 -56.09 -8.50
N PHE A 913 -14.64 -55.40 -8.81
CA PHE A 913 -16.00 -55.85 -8.48
C PHE A 913 -16.99 -55.65 -9.64
N ASN A 914 -17.84 -56.64 -9.94
CA ASN A 914 -19.06 -56.53 -10.78
C ASN A 914 -18.93 -55.73 -12.10
N SER A 915 -17.96 -56.07 -12.93
CA SER A 915 -17.65 -55.24 -14.10
C SER A 915 -17.43 -56.04 -15.39
N VAL A 916 -17.67 -55.37 -16.51
CA VAL A 916 -17.53 -55.90 -17.88
C VAL A 916 -16.40 -55.17 -18.57
N LEU A 917 -15.44 -55.91 -19.13
CA LEU A 917 -14.43 -55.37 -20.05
C LEU A 917 -14.86 -55.75 -21.48
N TRP A 918 -15.07 -54.75 -22.33
CA TRP A 918 -15.36 -54.95 -23.74
C TRP A 918 -14.26 -54.32 -24.59
N CYS A 919 -13.48 -55.12 -25.30
CA CYS A 919 -12.54 -54.62 -26.30
C CYS A 919 -12.99 -55.07 -27.69
N ASN A 920 -13.11 -54.15 -28.63
CA ASN A 920 -13.33 -54.46 -30.04
C ASN A 920 -12.36 -53.65 -30.91
N SER A 921 -11.63 -54.34 -31.81
CA SER A 921 -10.75 -53.70 -32.79
C SER A 921 -9.69 -52.80 -32.13
N THR A 922 -9.16 -53.24 -30.99
CA THR A 922 -8.27 -52.46 -30.12
C THR A 922 -6.88 -53.07 -30.09
N LEU A 923 -5.85 -52.22 -30.07
CA LEU A 923 -4.44 -52.64 -30.06
C LEU A 923 -3.83 -52.45 -28.66
N PHE A 924 -3.28 -53.52 -28.09
CA PHE A 924 -2.48 -53.47 -26.86
C PHE A 924 -1.04 -53.89 -27.14
N ALA A 925 -0.07 -53.01 -26.86
CA ALA A 925 1.35 -53.33 -27.07
C ALA A 925 2.25 -52.71 -26.00
N GLU A 926 3.35 -53.42 -25.67
CA GLU A 926 4.42 -52.92 -24.80
C GLU A 926 3.95 -52.47 -23.40
N ASN A 927 2.94 -53.12 -22.85
CA ASN A 927 2.36 -52.73 -21.55
C ASN A 927 2.92 -53.53 -20.35
N GLY A 928 3.94 -54.37 -20.53
CA GLY A 928 4.47 -55.25 -19.48
C GLY A 928 3.59 -56.48 -19.19
N ASP A 929 3.95 -57.24 -18.15
CA ASP A 929 3.30 -58.53 -17.80
C ASP A 929 1.89 -58.33 -17.19
N SER A 930 0.92 -59.14 -17.61
CA SER A 930 -0.48 -59.10 -17.16
C SER A 930 -1.13 -57.72 -17.31
N PRO A 931 -1.25 -57.18 -18.54
CA PRO A 931 -1.81 -55.85 -18.80
C PRO A 931 -3.26 -55.70 -18.31
N ILE A 932 -4.01 -56.79 -18.25
CA ILE A 932 -5.37 -56.84 -17.74
C ILE A 932 -5.41 -57.74 -16.50
N SER A 933 -5.88 -57.21 -15.38
CA SER A 933 -6.05 -57.97 -14.13
C SER A 933 -7.46 -57.79 -13.56
N VAL A 934 -8.18 -58.90 -13.35
CA VAL A 934 -9.53 -58.91 -12.79
C VAL A 934 -9.53 -59.73 -11.48
N HIS A 935 -9.82 -59.09 -10.35
CA HIS A 935 -9.79 -59.74 -9.02
C HIS A 935 -11.16 -60.36 -8.66
N SER A 936 -11.23 -61.68 -8.43
CA SER A 936 -12.46 -62.36 -7.99
C SER A 936 -12.51 -62.54 -6.46
N GLY A 937 -13.16 -61.61 -5.75
CA GLY A 937 -13.35 -61.70 -4.29
C GLY A 937 -14.65 -62.38 -3.83
N VAL A 938 -15.69 -62.40 -4.66
CA VAL A 938 -17.01 -63.01 -4.37
C VAL A 938 -17.62 -63.47 -5.69
N GLN A 939 -18.30 -64.62 -5.73
CA GLN A 939 -18.99 -65.16 -6.91
C GLN A 939 -19.88 -64.09 -7.57
N ASN A 940 -19.38 -63.48 -8.64
CA ASN A 940 -20.15 -62.62 -9.53
C ASN A 940 -19.80 -62.99 -10.97
N ASP A 941 -20.80 -62.89 -11.85
CA ASP A 941 -20.81 -63.37 -13.24
C ASP A 941 -19.92 -62.46 -14.11
N PHE A 942 -18.59 -62.64 -14.05
CA PHE A 942 -17.64 -61.86 -14.85
C PHE A 942 -17.77 -62.21 -16.34
N ARG A 943 -18.02 -61.20 -17.18
CA ARG A 943 -18.02 -61.32 -18.63
C ARG A 943 -16.96 -60.38 -19.21
N TYR A 944 -15.91 -60.94 -19.80
CA TYR A 944 -15.03 -60.22 -20.72
C TYR A 944 -15.41 -60.61 -22.14
N SER A 945 -15.48 -59.62 -23.04
CA SER A 945 -15.69 -59.82 -24.47
C SER A 945 -14.56 -59.12 -25.20
N MET A 946 -13.65 -59.90 -25.77
CA MET A 946 -12.54 -59.38 -26.57
C MET A 946 -12.72 -59.92 -27.98
N SER A 947 -12.86 -59.03 -28.96
CA SER A 947 -12.97 -59.40 -30.36
C SER A 947 -12.08 -58.51 -31.21
N ASP A 948 -11.40 -59.10 -32.20
CA ASP A 948 -10.52 -58.37 -33.11
C ASP A 948 -9.43 -57.55 -32.37
N VAL A 949 -8.85 -58.08 -31.29
CA VAL A 949 -7.78 -57.41 -30.50
C VAL A 949 -6.39 -57.88 -30.92
N LEU A 950 -5.41 -56.98 -31.05
CA LEU A 950 -3.99 -57.33 -31.25
C LEU A 950 -3.20 -57.20 -29.93
N ILE A 951 -2.49 -58.26 -29.53
CA ILE A 951 -1.63 -58.29 -28.32
C ILE A 951 -0.22 -58.82 -28.67
N VAL A 952 0.82 -58.18 -28.12
CA VAL A 952 2.23 -58.61 -28.22
C VAL A 952 2.53 -59.78 -27.25
N ALA A 953 3.32 -60.77 -27.69
CA ALA A 953 3.46 -62.07 -27.04
C ALA A 953 3.93 -62.03 -25.56
N GLY A 954 3.23 -62.80 -24.69
CA GLY A 954 3.51 -62.90 -23.25
C GLY A 954 2.27 -62.81 -22.33
N ASP A 955 1.09 -62.59 -22.92
CA ASP A 955 -0.16 -62.35 -22.20
C ASP A 955 -1.02 -63.62 -22.04
N ASP A 956 -1.43 -63.94 -20.82
CA ASP A 956 -2.24 -65.13 -20.46
C ASP A 956 -3.75 -64.95 -20.79
N SER A 957 -4.10 -63.84 -21.44
CA SER A 957 -5.48 -63.32 -21.53
C SER A 957 -6.27 -63.74 -22.78
N ILE A 958 -5.66 -64.44 -23.75
CA ILE A 958 -6.31 -64.81 -25.04
C ILE A 958 -6.22 -66.30 -25.35
N GLY A 959 -7.23 -66.80 -26.07
CA GLY A 959 -7.38 -68.22 -26.38
C GLY A 959 -6.30 -68.75 -27.32
N PHE A 960 -6.08 -70.07 -27.32
CA PHE A 960 -5.16 -70.69 -28.27
C PHE A 960 -5.61 -70.44 -29.72
N PRO A 961 -4.67 -70.25 -30.67
CA PRO A 961 -5.02 -70.08 -32.07
C PRO A 961 -5.86 -71.25 -32.57
N SER A 962 -7.04 -70.94 -33.12
CA SER A 962 -8.03 -71.96 -33.50
C SER A 962 -8.63 -71.75 -34.90
N ARG A 963 -8.41 -70.59 -35.52
CA ARG A 963 -8.86 -70.27 -36.89
C ARG A 963 -7.99 -69.18 -37.53
N VAL A 964 -8.39 -68.72 -38.72
CA VAL A 964 -7.82 -67.54 -39.39
C VAL A 964 -8.82 -66.40 -39.43
N ASN A 965 -8.34 -65.16 -39.33
CA ASN A 965 -9.16 -63.94 -39.37
C ASN A 965 -9.42 -63.51 -40.83
N PHE A 966 -9.96 -62.30 -41.02
CA PHE A 966 -10.35 -61.78 -42.33
C PHE A 966 -9.18 -61.50 -43.30
N ASN A 967 -7.97 -61.25 -42.81
CA ASN A 967 -6.76 -61.06 -43.64
C ASN A 967 -5.93 -62.36 -43.80
N GLY A 968 -6.39 -63.48 -43.23
CA GLY A 968 -5.79 -64.81 -43.39
C GLY A 968 -4.76 -65.17 -42.32
N ASP A 969 -4.59 -64.34 -41.30
CA ASP A 969 -3.70 -64.57 -40.17
C ASP A 969 -4.30 -65.46 -39.08
N SER A 970 -3.44 -66.21 -38.39
CA SER A 970 -3.84 -67.10 -37.29
C SER A 970 -4.37 -66.30 -36.10
N CYS A 971 -5.59 -66.62 -35.66
CA CYS A 971 -6.29 -65.97 -34.55
C CYS A 971 -7.04 -66.99 -33.68
N ASP A 972 -7.57 -66.52 -32.54
CA ASP A 972 -8.43 -67.32 -31.67
C ASP A 972 -9.91 -67.37 -32.16
N ALA A 973 -10.79 -67.94 -31.33
CA ALA A 973 -12.21 -68.10 -31.64
C ALA A 973 -13.02 -66.79 -31.59
N ASP A 974 -12.40 -65.68 -31.21
CA ASP A 974 -12.98 -64.34 -31.17
C ASP A 974 -12.25 -63.35 -32.10
N LEU A 975 -11.39 -63.87 -33.00
CA LEU A 975 -10.58 -63.12 -33.99
C LEU A 975 -9.43 -62.30 -33.38
N ASN A 976 -9.04 -62.55 -32.13
CA ASN A 976 -7.90 -61.87 -31.54
C ASN A 976 -6.57 -62.37 -32.13
N LEU A 977 -5.64 -61.45 -32.35
CA LEU A 977 -4.31 -61.68 -32.91
C LEU A 977 -3.23 -61.61 -31.82
N VAL A 978 -2.32 -62.58 -31.84
CA VAL A 978 -1.06 -62.55 -31.07
C VAL A 978 0.07 -62.22 -32.05
N ALA A 979 0.45 -60.96 -32.18
CA ALA A 979 1.53 -60.56 -33.08
C ALA A 979 2.13 -59.20 -32.72
N GLU A 980 3.34 -58.95 -33.22
CA GLU A 980 3.96 -57.63 -33.16
C GLU A 980 3.18 -56.62 -34.02
N PRO A 981 2.88 -55.41 -33.51
CA PRO A 981 2.11 -54.39 -34.23
C PRO A 981 2.88 -53.71 -35.38
N LEU A 982 4.22 -53.74 -35.38
CA LEU A 982 5.07 -53.10 -36.40
C LEU A 982 4.74 -51.60 -36.61
N PHE A 983 5.00 -50.78 -35.60
CA PHE A 983 4.82 -49.32 -35.69
C PHE A 983 5.83 -48.65 -36.62
N VAL A 984 5.44 -47.53 -37.25
CA VAL A 984 6.30 -46.73 -38.15
C VAL A 984 7.54 -46.20 -37.41
N ASP A 985 7.35 -45.53 -36.28
CA ASP A 985 8.45 -45.10 -35.41
C ASP A 985 7.99 -45.06 -33.96
N TYR A 986 8.11 -46.20 -33.29
CA TYR A 986 7.77 -46.34 -31.88
C TYR A 986 8.54 -45.37 -30.97
N ALA A 987 9.82 -45.09 -31.27
CA ALA A 987 10.64 -44.21 -30.45
C ALA A 987 10.22 -42.73 -30.57
N ALA A 988 9.74 -42.33 -31.75
CA ALA A 988 9.10 -41.04 -31.98
C ALA A 988 7.63 -40.99 -31.56
N ARG A 989 7.07 -42.10 -31.03
CA ARG A 989 5.64 -42.26 -30.67
C ARG A 989 4.68 -42.16 -31.86
N ASP A 990 5.18 -42.50 -33.05
CA ASP A 990 4.38 -42.67 -34.24
C ASP A 990 3.83 -44.10 -34.28
N TYR A 991 2.63 -44.27 -33.74
CA TYR A 991 1.95 -45.57 -33.63
C TYR A 991 1.16 -45.95 -34.90
N ARG A 992 1.38 -45.27 -36.03
CA ARG A 992 0.86 -45.73 -37.32
C ARG A 992 1.44 -47.11 -37.64
N LEU A 993 0.64 -47.97 -38.27
CA LEU A 993 1.06 -49.33 -38.61
C LEU A 993 1.86 -49.33 -39.92
N GLN A 994 2.95 -50.09 -39.96
CA GLN A 994 3.65 -50.41 -41.22
C GLN A 994 2.76 -51.33 -42.08
N SER A 995 2.94 -51.29 -43.39
CA SER A 995 2.14 -52.06 -44.36
C SER A 995 2.14 -53.58 -44.13
N GLU A 996 3.17 -54.09 -43.48
CA GLU A 996 3.39 -55.51 -43.18
C GLU A 996 2.75 -55.96 -41.87
N SER A 997 2.15 -55.04 -41.11
CA SER A 997 1.49 -55.36 -39.85
C SER A 997 0.26 -56.23 -40.04
N LYS A 998 0.12 -57.25 -39.18
CA LYS A 998 -1.05 -58.13 -39.16
C LYS A 998 -2.32 -57.45 -38.67
N ALA A 999 -2.20 -56.28 -38.05
CA ALA A 999 -3.34 -55.46 -37.64
C ALA A 999 -3.97 -54.69 -38.82
N VAL A 1000 -3.29 -54.61 -39.97
CA VAL A 1000 -3.84 -53.96 -41.17
C VAL A 1000 -4.94 -54.82 -41.77
N GLN A 1001 -6.11 -54.22 -41.99
CA GLN A 1001 -7.35 -54.78 -42.50
C GLN A 1001 -7.85 -55.96 -41.66
N ALA A 1002 -7.65 -55.89 -40.34
CA ALA A 1002 -7.95 -56.96 -39.41
C ALA A 1002 -9.11 -56.67 -38.44
N ALA A 1003 -9.64 -55.45 -38.41
CA ALA A 1003 -10.69 -55.08 -37.47
C ALA A 1003 -12.09 -55.59 -37.88
N ASP A 1004 -13.03 -55.44 -36.94
CA ASP A 1004 -14.41 -55.88 -37.07
C ASP A 1004 -15.03 -55.41 -38.39
N SER A 1005 -15.60 -56.37 -39.11
CA SER A 1005 -16.28 -56.16 -40.39
C SER A 1005 -17.44 -55.17 -40.37
N LEU A 1006 -18.00 -54.88 -39.19
CA LEU A 1006 -19.09 -53.94 -39.00
C LEU A 1006 -18.61 -52.49 -38.85
N LEU A 1007 -17.30 -52.27 -38.70
CA LEU A 1007 -16.74 -50.93 -38.64
C LEU A 1007 -16.70 -50.27 -40.02
N PRO A 1008 -16.78 -48.93 -40.08
CA PRO A 1008 -16.54 -48.19 -41.31
C PRO A 1008 -15.20 -48.57 -41.94
N LEU A 1009 -15.09 -48.41 -43.27
CA LEU A 1009 -13.82 -48.50 -43.98
C LEU A 1009 -12.87 -47.40 -43.47
N ASP A 1010 -11.57 -47.65 -43.57
CA ASP A 1010 -10.58 -46.60 -43.33
C ASP A 1010 -10.60 -45.57 -44.47
N ASP A 1011 -9.92 -44.44 -44.28
CA ASP A 1011 -9.99 -43.28 -45.19
C ASP A 1011 -9.52 -43.61 -46.62
N ASP A 1012 -8.76 -44.70 -46.79
CA ASP A 1012 -8.33 -45.25 -48.08
C ASP A 1012 -9.36 -46.19 -48.74
N GLY A 1013 -10.55 -46.33 -48.14
CA GLY A 1013 -11.62 -47.21 -48.59
C GLY A 1013 -11.36 -48.70 -48.33
N THR A 1014 -10.31 -49.05 -47.59
CA THR A 1014 -10.01 -50.42 -47.23
C THR A 1014 -10.68 -50.81 -45.90
N ARG A 1015 -10.70 -52.11 -45.60
CA ARG A 1015 -11.26 -52.60 -44.34
C ARG A 1015 -10.52 -51.97 -43.17
N ALA A 1016 -11.27 -51.62 -42.13
CA ALA A 1016 -10.78 -51.19 -40.84
C ALA A 1016 -9.52 -51.94 -40.36
N ASP A 1017 -8.54 -51.20 -39.87
CA ASP A 1017 -7.39 -51.70 -39.11
C ASP A 1017 -7.69 -51.85 -37.62
N ILE A 1018 -6.97 -52.76 -36.94
CA ILE A 1018 -7.01 -52.88 -35.47
C ILE A 1018 -6.17 -51.75 -34.88
N GLY A 1019 -6.78 -50.97 -33.97
CA GLY A 1019 -6.14 -49.80 -33.35
C GLY A 1019 -6.66 -48.47 -33.87
N LEU A 1020 -6.03 -47.38 -33.42
CA LEU A 1020 -6.40 -46.00 -33.76
C LEU A 1020 -6.05 -45.62 -35.19
N TYR A 1021 -4.85 -45.96 -35.65
CA TYR A 1021 -4.27 -45.45 -36.89
C TYR A 1021 -4.40 -46.46 -38.03
N PRO A 1022 -4.83 -46.03 -39.23
CA PRO A 1022 -4.73 -46.86 -40.42
C PRO A 1022 -3.27 -47.04 -40.85
N GLY A 1023 -2.96 -48.18 -41.46
CA GLY A 1023 -1.64 -48.56 -41.93
C GLY A 1023 -1.25 -47.83 -43.20
N ILE A 1024 0.03 -47.52 -43.34
CA ILE A 1024 0.54 -46.76 -44.48
C ILE A 1024 0.68 -47.69 -45.71
N ARG A 1025 -0.03 -47.41 -46.82
CA ARG A 1025 0.23 -48.00 -48.15
C ARG A 1025 0.57 -46.94 -49.21
N PRO A 1026 1.33 -47.29 -50.27
CA PRO A 1026 1.95 -46.30 -51.16
C PRO A 1026 1.21 -46.05 -52.50
N TYR A 1027 -0.12 -46.03 -52.56
CA TYR A 1027 -0.90 -45.58 -53.74
C TYR A 1027 -2.32 -45.15 -53.31
N LEU A 1028 -3.01 -44.09 -53.78
CA LEU A 1028 -2.69 -42.84 -54.49
C LEU A 1028 -4.05 -42.07 -54.53
N LEU A 1029 -4.22 -41.00 -53.76
CA LEU A 1029 -5.40 -40.10 -53.73
C LEU A 1029 -4.95 -38.74 -53.18
N LEU A 1030 -5.49 -37.64 -53.75
CA LEU A 1030 -5.32 -36.29 -53.20
C LEU A 1030 -5.66 -36.31 -51.70
N GLN A 1031 -4.78 -35.76 -50.87
CA GLN A 1031 -4.98 -35.72 -49.42
C GLN A 1031 -5.88 -34.53 -49.01
N PRO A 1032 -6.77 -34.71 -48.02
CA PRO A 1032 -7.57 -33.62 -47.47
C PRO A 1032 -6.70 -32.46 -47.02
N PHE A 1033 -7.18 -31.24 -47.25
CA PHE A 1033 -6.47 -30.01 -46.92
C PHE A 1033 -7.43 -28.98 -46.33
N ASN A 1034 -6.89 -28.12 -45.49
CA ASN A 1034 -7.67 -27.15 -44.71
C ASN A 1034 -7.63 -25.76 -45.34
N LEU A 1035 -8.72 -25.02 -45.15
CA LEU A 1035 -8.79 -23.60 -45.41
C LEU A 1035 -7.97 -22.85 -44.35
N ALA A 1036 -7.14 -21.89 -44.77
CA ALA A 1036 -6.33 -21.09 -43.86
C ALA A 1036 -7.04 -19.77 -43.54
N TRP A 1037 -7.47 -19.01 -44.57
CA TRP A 1037 -8.07 -17.69 -44.41
C TRP A 1037 -9.00 -17.36 -45.58
N PRO A 1038 -10.14 -16.65 -45.41
CA PRO A 1038 -10.72 -16.13 -44.17
C PRO A 1038 -11.21 -17.22 -43.20
N GLU A 1039 -11.15 -16.95 -41.90
CA GLU A 1039 -11.76 -17.81 -40.88
C GLU A 1039 -13.29 -17.76 -40.92
N ARG A 1040 -13.93 -18.75 -40.28
CA ARG A 1040 -15.40 -18.81 -40.22
C ARG A 1040 -15.95 -17.59 -39.49
N ASN A 1041 -16.92 -16.92 -40.09
CA ASN A 1041 -17.56 -15.68 -39.68
C ASN A 1041 -16.62 -14.45 -39.66
N ALA A 1042 -15.54 -14.45 -40.45
CA ALA A 1042 -14.73 -13.25 -40.66
C ALA A 1042 -15.58 -12.08 -41.22
N TYR A 1043 -15.21 -10.84 -40.92
CA TYR A 1043 -15.90 -9.63 -41.37
C TYR A 1043 -14.99 -8.78 -42.27
N PHE A 1044 -15.52 -8.31 -43.40
CA PHE A 1044 -14.83 -7.42 -44.35
C PHE A 1044 -15.73 -6.25 -44.77
N HIS A 1045 -15.16 -5.14 -45.23
CA HIS A 1045 -15.93 -4.02 -45.75
C HIS A 1045 -16.25 -4.17 -47.24
N PRO A 1046 -17.36 -3.62 -47.74
CA PRO A 1046 -17.69 -3.67 -49.17
C PRO A 1046 -16.61 -2.95 -49.99
N GLY A 1047 -15.98 -3.67 -50.91
CA GLY A 1047 -14.87 -3.15 -51.73
C GLY A 1047 -13.48 -3.50 -51.20
N ASP A 1048 -13.36 -4.14 -50.03
CA ASP A 1048 -12.09 -4.71 -49.56
C ASP A 1048 -11.62 -5.82 -50.50
N THR A 1049 -10.30 -5.90 -50.66
CA THR A 1049 -9.65 -7.03 -51.32
C THR A 1049 -9.50 -8.16 -50.29
N VAL A 1050 -10.41 -9.13 -50.34
CA VAL A 1050 -10.41 -10.29 -49.46
C VAL A 1050 -9.39 -11.30 -49.97
N ALA A 1051 -8.37 -11.59 -49.15
CA ALA A 1051 -7.43 -12.67 -49.42
C ALA A 1051 -8.02 -14.01 -49.00
N PHE A 1052 -7.81 -15.02 -49.82
CA PHE A 1052 -8.14 -16.43 -49.60
C PHE A 1052 -6.83 -17.20 -49.59
N ALA A 1053 -6.67 -18.10 -48.64
CA ALA A 1053 -5.49 -18.94 -48.51
C ALA A 1053 -5.89 -20.33 -48.00
N TRP A 1054 -5.18 -21.36 -48.45
CA TRP A 1054 -5.40 -22.75 -48.05
C TRP A 1054 -4.07 -23.50 -48.01
N ASN A 1055 -4.06 -24.64 -47.32
CA ASN A 1055 -2.89 -25.51 -47.31
C ASN A 1055 -2.83 -26.34 -48.59
N SER A 1056 -1.62 -26.71 -49.03
CA SER A 1056 -1.49 -27.62 -50.17
C SER A 1056 -2.07 -28.98 -49.84
N SER A 1057 -2.96 -29.48 -50.70
CA SER A 1057 -3.17 -30.92 -50.87
C SER A 1057 -1.90 -31.59 -51.37
N TRP A 1058 -1.79 -32.90 -51.17
CA TRP A 1058 -0.63 -33.68 -51.60
C TRP A 1058 -1.09 -34.84 -52.49
N ASP A 1059 -0.37 -35.03 -53.59
CA ASP A 1059 -0.44 -36.19 -54.48
C ASP A 1059 0.84 -37.01 -54.28
N GLY A 1060 0.71 -38.33 -54.25
CA GLY A 1060 1.79 -39.25 -53.90
C GLY A 1060 2.89 -39.40 -54.95
N ASP A 1061 2.72 -38.83 -56.14
CA ASP A 1061 3.71 -38.86 -57.23
C ASP A 1061 4.50 -37.53 -57.30
N PRO A 1062 5.83 -37.53 -57.06
CA PRO A 1062 6.65 -36.30 -56.99
C PRO A 1062 6.87 -35.57 -58.34
N GLY A 1063 5.97 -35.71 -59.30
CA GLY A 1063 6.02 -35.08 -60.63
C GLY A 1063 4.72 -34.42 -61.10
N ASP A 1064 3.61 -34.56 -60.38
CA ASP A 1064 2.31 -34.03 -60.79
C ASP A 1064 2.00 -32.69 -60.11
N GLU A 1065 1.60 -31.70 -60.91
CA GLU A 1065 1.11 -30.40 -60.43
C GLU A 1065 -0.36 -30.51 -60.04
N ILE A 1066 -0.69 -30.06 -58.82
CA ILE A 1066 -2.06 -29.98 -58.29
C ILE A 1066 -2.59 -28.59 -58.56
N ASP A 1067 -3.74 -28.53 -59.24
CA ASP A 1067 -4.44 -27.27 -59.50
C ASP A 1067 -5.55 -27.06 -58.47
N TYR A 1068 -5.68 -25.82 -58.00
CA TYR A 1068 -6.72 -25.42 -57.07
C TYR A 1068 -7.75 -24.50 -57.75
N SER A 1069 -9.00 -24.60 -57.29
CA SER A 1069 -10.07 -23.69 -57.64
C SER A 1069 -10.77 -23.19 -56.37
N LEU A 1070 -10.79 -21.87 -56.19
CA LEU A 1070 -11.52 -21.18 -55.12
C LEU A 1070 -12.98 -21.01 -55.51
N HIS A 1071 -13.90 -21.50 -54.71
CA HIS A 1071 -15.35 -21.35 -54.91
C HIS A 1071 -15.91 -20.39 -53.86
N LEU A 1072 -16.82 -19.52 -54.29
CA LEU A 1072 -17.43 -18.45 -53.50
C LEU A 1072 -18.93 -18.36 -53.83
N HIS A 1073 -19.78 -18.52 -52.82
CA HIS A 1073 -21.24 -18.54 -52.95
C HIS A 1073 -21.90 -17.56 -51.97
N SER A 1074 -22.92 -16.82 -52.41
CA SER A 1074 -23.86 -16.04 -51.59
C SER A 1074 -25.24 -16.06 -52.27
N GLU A 1075 -26.27 -15.51 -51.60
CA GLU A 1075 -27.62 -15.43 -52.18
C GLU A 1075 -27.69 -14.69 -53.53
N SER A 1076 -26.68 -13.87 -53.87
CA SER A 1076 -26.65 -13.06 -55.10
C SER A 1076 -25.35 -13.17 -55.92
N PHE A 1077 -24.39 -13.99 -55.50
CA PHE A 1077 -23.07 -14.12 -56.12
C PHE A 1077 -22.56 -15.55 -56.03
N ASP A 1078 -22.24 -16.18 -57.15
CA ASP A 1078 -21.70 -17.55 -57.18
C ASP A 1078 -20.58 -17.62 -58.24
N THR A 1079 -19.36 -17.98 -57.84
CA THR A 1079 -18.20 -18.01 -58.73
C THR A 1079 -17.17 -19.06 -58.31
N ALA A 1080 -16.45 -19.59 -59.30
CA ALA A 1080 -15.30 -20.46 -59.12
C ALA A 1080 -14.10 -19.87 -59.88
N ILE A 1081 -12.97 -19.71 -59.20
CA ILE A 1081 -11.75 -19.08 -59.70
C ILE A 1081 -10.62 -20.10 -59.66
N THR A 1082 -10.11 -20.52 -60.81
CA THR A 1082 -8.94 -21.40 -60.91
C THR A 1082 -7.67 -20.61 -60.62
N THR A 1083 -6.87 -21.09 -59.67
CA THR A 1083 -5.63 -20.44 -59.22
C THR A 1083 -4.38 -21.23 -59.62
N GLY A 1084 -4.55 -22.37 -60.30
CA GLY A 1084 -3.46 -23.28 -60.63
C GLY A 1084 -2.82 -23.82 -59.35
N SER A 1085 -1.50 -23.89 -59.30
CA SER A 1085 -0.76 -24.35 -58.11
C SER A 1085 -0.62 -23.32 -56.98
N GLU A 1086 -1.20 -22.13 -57.10
CA GLU A 1086 -1.12 -21.09 -56.06
C GLU A 1086 -2.03 -21.44 -54.86
N LEU A 1087 -1.51 -21.30 -53.64
CA LEU A 1087 -2.20 -21.61 -52.37
C LEU A 1087 -2.97 -20.42 -51.78
N GLY A 1088 -3.36 -19.49 -52.66
CA GLY A 1088 -4.12 -18.32 -52.27
C GLY A 1088 -4.56 -17.48 -53.45
N HIS A 1089 -5.53 -16.60 -53.21
CA HIS A 1089 -6.05 -15.66 -54.19
C HIS A 1089 -6.63 -14.44 -53.50
N THR A 1090 -6.89 -13.36 -54.24
CA THR A 1090 -7.56 -12.18 -53.68
C THR A 1090 -8.76 -11.78 -54.52
N VAL A 1091 -9.89 -11.53 -53.88
CA VAL A 1091 -11.15 -11.15 -54.57
C VAL A 1091 -11.74 -9.90 -53.90
N ILE A 1092 -12.20 -8.95 -54.71
CA ILE A 1092 -12.95 -7.80 -54.22
C ILE A 1092 -14.43 -8.19 -54.16
N LEU A 1093 -15.04 -8.09 -52.97
CA LEU A 1093 -16.40 -8.56 -52.73
C LEU A 1093 -17.31 -7.42 -52.27
N HIS A 1094 -18.61 -7.55 -52.58
CA HIS A 1094 -19.64 -6.58 -52.22
C HIS A 1094 -20.44 -7.04 -51.00
N ASN A 1095 -21.30 -6.18 -50.46
CA ASN A 1095 -22.09 -6.47 -49.26
C ASN A 1095 -22.89 -7.78 -49.41
N GLY A 1096 -22.74 -8.71 -48.47
CA GLY A 1096 -23.39 -10.02 -48.45
C GLY A 1096 -22.70 -11.01 -47.52
N GLN A 1097 -23.40 -12.09 -47.16
CA GLN A 1097 -22.81 -13.25 -46.49
C GLN A 1097 -22.35 -14.25 -47.55
N TYR A 1098 -21.08 -14.65 -47.49
CA TYR A 1098 -20.45 -15.56 -48.44
C TYR A 1098 -20.08 -16.87 -47.76
N GLU A 1099 -20.25 -17.98 -48.45
CA GLU A 1099 -19.67 -19.29 -48.19
C GLU A 1099 -18.54 -19.52 -49.19
N TRP A 1100 -17.41 -20.08 -48.76
CA TRP A 1100 -16.27 -20.37 -49.62
C TRP A 1100 -15.62 -21.72 -49.30
N TRP A 1101 -15.04 -22.33 -50.32
CA TRP A 1101 -14.29 -23.56 -50.24
C TRP A 1101 -13.30 -23.65 -51.40
N VAL A 1102 -12.38 -24.63 -51.35
CA VAL A 1102 -11.38 -24.82 -52.40
C VAL A 1102 -11.47 -26.25 -52.90
N VAL A 1103 -11.40 -26.46 -54.21
CA VAL A 1103 -11.32 -27.81 -54.82
C VAL A 1103 -9.94 -27.99 -55.43
N ALA A 1104 -9.21 -29.02 -54.98
CA ALA A 1104 -7.96 -29.47 -55.56
C ALA A 1104 -8.24 -30.50 -56.65
N ALA A 1105 -7.54 -30.43 -57.78
CA ALA A 1105 -7.64 -31.36 -58.89
C ALA A 1105 -6.23 -31.80 -59.35
N SER A 1106 -6.03 -33.10 -59.56
CA SER A 1106 -4.85 -33.63 -60.25
C SER A 1106 -5.18 -33.83 -61.74
N HIS A 1107 -4.18 -33.80 -62.62
CA HIS A 1107 -4.34 -33.91 -64.08
C HIS A 1107 -4.79 -35.32 -64.58
N GLN A 1108 -5.27 -36.19 -63.69
CA GLN A 1108 -5.78 -37.54 -63.96
C GLN A 1108 -7.33 -37.57 -63.94
N PRO A 1109 -7.99 -38.48 -64.69
CA PRO A 1109 -9.46 -38.54 -64.70
C PRO A 1109 -10.01 -39.03 -63.35
N GLU A 1110 -10.93 -38.27 -62.75
CA GLU A 1110 -11.66 -38.54 -61.48
C GLU A 1110 -10.90 -38.28 -60.16
N THR A 1111 -10.19 -37.15 -60.04
CA THR A 1111 -9.51 -36.75 -58.79
C THR A 1111 -9.77 -35.28 -58.42
N GLU A 1112 -11.01 -34.91 -58.13
CA GLU A 1112 -11.34 -33.63 -57.49
C GLU A 1112 -11.60 -33.86 -55.99
N LEU A 1113 -10.90 -33.12 -55.14
CA LEU A 1113 -11.07 -33.15 -53.69
C LEU A 1113 -11.41 -31.76 -53.18
N GLU A 1114 -12.60 -31.62 -52.59
CA GLU A 1114 -12.98 -30.41 -51.88
C GLU A 1114 -12.20 -30.27 -50.57
N SER A 1115 -11.94 -29.03 -50.14
CA SER A 1115 -11.42 -28.72 -48.83
C SER A 1115 -12.29 -29.39 -47.76
N PHE A 1116 -11.67 -29.78 -46.65
CA PHE A 1116 -12.34 -30.54 -45.59
C PHE A 1116 -13.59 -29.84 -45.02
N GLU A 1117 -13.62 -28.51 -45.10
CA GLU A 1117 -14.72 -27.68 -44.67
C GLU A 1117 -15.06 -26.61 -45.72
N ARG A 1118 -16.30 -26.12 -45.66
CA ARG A 1118 -16.72 -24.85 -46.26
C ARG A 1118 -16.85 -23.82 -45.13
N ARG A 1119 -16.39 -22.59 -45.37
CA ARG A 1119 -16.44 -21.52 -44.36
C ARG A 1119 -17.35 -20.39 -44.82
N THR A 1120 -18.06 -19.79 -43.86
CA THR A 1120 -18.84 -18.58 -44.10
C THR A 1120 -18.07 -17.34 -43.66
N PHE A 1121 -18.29 -16.18 -44.27
CA PHE A 1121 -17.83 -14.86 -43.81
C PHE A 1121 -18.83 -13.79 -44.27
N VAL A 1122 -18.76 -12.59 -43.70
CA VAL A 1122 -19.69 -11.49 -44.01
C VAL A 1122 -18.91 -10.30 -44.54
N VAL A 1123 -19.33 -9.77 -45.68
CA VAL A 1123 -18.90 -8.47 -46.18
C VAL A 1123 -20.05 -7.51 -45.90
N THR A 1124 -19.89 -6.50 -45.04
CA THR A 1124 -20.97 -5.52 -44.78
C THR A 1124 -20.43 -4.15 -44.43
N ASP A 1125 -21.16 -3.11 -44.82
CA ASP A 1125 -20.84 -1.74 -44.43
C ASP A 1125 -21.21 -1.55 -42.96
N PRO A 1126 -20.29 -1.19 -42.06
CA PRO A 1126 -20.58 -1.00 -40.65
C PRO A 1126 -20.92 0.46 -40.38
N ASP A 1127 -21.88 1.00 -41.11
CA ASP A 1127 -22.57 2.23 -40.69
C ASP A 1127 -23.73 1.84 -39.77
N LEU A 1128 -23.40 1.39 -38.55
CA LEU A 1128 -24.26 1.46 -37.35
C LEU A 1128 -23.43 1.14 -36.07
N GLY A 1129 -22.35 1.90 -35.85
CA GLY A 1129 -21.85 2.25 -34.51
C GLY A 1129 -20.78 1.32 -33.89
N LEU A 1130 -19.64 1.95 -33.53
CA LEU A 1130 -18.49 1.41 -32.76
C LEU A 1130 -17.65 0.35 -33.55
N ASP A 1131 -16.33 0.39 -33.71
CA ASP A 1131 -15.22 1.00 -32.97
C ASP A 1131 -14.00 1.33 -33.88
N ASP A 1132 -13.25 2.38 -33.55
CA ASP A 1132 -11.91 2.67 -34.11
C ASP A 1132 -10.89 1.58 -33.74
N VAL A 1133 -10.67 0.64 -34.67
CA VAL A 1133 -9.39 0.07 -35.11
C VAL A 1133 -8.19 0.12 -34.14
N LEU A 1134 -7.85 -1.02 -33.54
CA LEU A 1134 -6.52 -1.33 -32.98
C LEU A 1134 -5.67 -2.10 -34.02
N TRP A 1135 -5.00 -1.39 -34.92
CA TRP A 1135 -3.81 -1.91 -35.61
C TRP A 1135 -2.56 -1.18 -35.07
N PRO A 1136 -1.45 -1.88 -34.78
CA PRO A 1136 -0.20 -1.22 -34.41
C PRO A 1136 0.21 -0.23 -35.51
N ARG A 1137 0.58 1.00 -35.15
CA ARG A 1137 0.98 2.03 -36.15
C ARG A 1137 2.47 2.04 -36.46
N GLU A 1138 3.28 1.31 -35.68
CA GLU A 1138 4.74 1.38 -35.76
C GLU A 1138 5.41 0.01 -35.67
N PHE A 1139 6.57 -0.11 -36.34
CA PHE A 1139 7.46 -1.25 -36.26
C PHE A 1139 8.31 -1.19 -34.98
N SER A 1140 8.14 -2.15 -34.08
CA SER A 1140 8.91 -2.25 -32.84
C SER A 1140 9.46 -3.67 -32.62
N VAL A 1141 10.56 -3.76 -31.86
CA VAL A 1141 11.17 -5.03 -31.48
C VAL A 1141 11.55 -4.97 -30.01
N SER A 1142 11.04 -5.90 -29.22
CA SER A 1142 11.36 -6.08 -27.80
C SER A 1142 11.60 -7.57 -27.50
N MET A 1143 11.69 -7.94 -26.23
CA MET A 1143 11.92 -9.32 -25.82
C MET A 1143 10.95 -9.68 -24.70
N ASP A 1144 10.34 -10.86 -24.80
CA ASP A 1144 9.27 -11.33 -23.89
C ASP A 1144 9.83 -12.12 -22.68
N GLY A 1145 11.14 -12.36 -22.62
CA GLY A 1145 11.81 -13.15 -21.57
C GLY A 1145 12.92 -12.40 -20.81
N PRO A 1146 13.57 -13.00 -19.81
CA PRO A 1146 14.64 -12.36 -19.04
C PRO A 1146 15.89 -12.11 -19.90
N ASN A 1147 16.60 -11.00 -19.66
CA ASN A 1147 17.92 -10.70 -20.21
C ASN A 1147 18.83 -10.23 -19.08
N PRO A 1148 19.75 -11.07 -18.58
CA PRO A 1148 20.28 -12.27 -19.23
C PRO A 1148 19.34 -13.49 -19.27
N PHE A 1149 19.41 -14.30 -20.34
CA PHE A 1149 18.65 -15.55 -20.48
C PHE A 1149 19.56 -16.78 -20.33
N ASN A 1150 18.97 -17.88 -19.86
CA ASN A 1150 19.60 -19.21 -19.80
C ASN A 1150 18.83 -20.15 -20.74
N SER A 1151 19.54 -20.81 -21.65
CA SER A 1151 19.03 -21.77 -22.66
C SER A 1151 18.13 -21.23 -23.78
N ALA A 1152 17.12 -20.38 -23.54
CA ALA A 1152 16.25 -19.80 -24.58
C ALA A 1152 15.63 -18.45 -24.19
N THR A 1153 15.23 -17.63 -25.17
CA THR A 1153 14.45 -16.39 -24.99
C THR A 1153 13.54 -16.15 -26.20
N ARG A 1154 12.63 -15.16 -26.17
CA ARG A 1154 11.74 -14.80 -27.29
C ARG A 1154 11.87 -13.32 -27.64
N LEU A 1155 12.03 -13.01 -28.93
CA LEU A 1155 11.92 -11.65 -29.47
C LEU A 1155 10.47 -11.36 -29.85
N ARG A 1156 9.93 -10.25 -29.37
CA ARG A 1156 8.63 -9.71 -29.79
C ARG A 1156 8.85 -8.72 -30.94
N ILE A 1157 8.06 -8.84 -32.00
CA ILE A 1157 8.13 -8.02 -33.21
C ILE A 1157 6.73 -7.50 -33.51
N THR A 1158 6.55 -6.19 -33.49
CA THR A 1158 5.28 -5.54 -33.83
C THR A 1158 5.38 -4.94 -35.22
N LEU A 1159 4.39 -5.20 -36.07
CA LEU A 1159 4.34 -4.76 -37.46
C LEU A 1159 3.04 -4.01 -37.75
N PRO A 1160 3.10 -2.82 -38.38
CA PRO A 1160 1.90 -2.08 -38.75
C PRO A 1160 1.23 -2.58 -40.03
N HIS A 1161 1.99 -3.29 -40.88
CA HIS A 1161 1.55 -3.90 -42.14
C HIS A 1161 2.35 -5.18 -42.38
N SER A 1162 1.84 -6.09 -43.21
CA SER A 1162 2.57 -7.30 -43.58
C SER A 1162 3.91 -6.97 -44.25
N THR A 1163 5.00 -7.56 -43.79
CA THR A 1163 6.33 -7.37 -44.38
C THR A 1163 7.25 -8.55 -44.08
N GLU A 1164 8.25 -8.76 -44.92
CA GLU A 1164 9.29 -9.75 -44.68
C GLU A 1164 10.19 -9.34 -43.50
N VAL A 1165 10.44 -10.28 -42.58
CA VAL A 1165 11.27 -10.07 -41.40
C VAL A 1165 12.49 -11.00 -41.43
N THR A 1166 13.69 -10.42 -41.37
CA THR A 1166 14.94 -11.15 -41.20
C THR A 1166 15.52 -10.91 -39.82
N VAL A 1167 15.80 -11.98 -39.06
CA VAL A 1167 16.44 -11.90 -37.73
C VAL A 1167 17.84 -12.51 -37.79
N THR A 1168 18.85 -11.72 -37.41
CA THR A 1168 20.26 -12.15 -37.40
C THR A 1168 20.88 -11.90 -36.02
N LEU A 1169 21.49 -12.92 -35.43
CA LEU A 1169 22.16 -12.84 -34.14
C LEU A 1169 23.69 -12.77 -34.34
N VAL A 1170 24.31 -11.71 -33.82
CA VAL A 1170 25.74 -11.41 -34.03
C VAL A 1170 26.45 -11.29 -32.69
N ASN A 1171 27.60 -11.94 -32.53
CA ASN A 1171 28.39 -11.86 -31.29
C ASN A 1171 29.31 -10.63 -31.24
N VAL A 1172 30.00 -10.42 -30.11
CA VAL A 1172 30.98 -9.33 -29.89
C VAL A 1172 32.11 -9.23 -30.93
N LEU A 1173 32.37 -10.29 -31.70
CA LEU A 1173 33.38 -10.33 -32.76
C LEU A 1173 32.79 -10.07 -34.16
N GLY A 1174 31.49 -9.75 -34.27
CA GLY A 1174 30.81 -9.50 -35.54
C GLY A 1174 30.45 -10.76 -36.33
N ARG A 1175 30.57 -11.96 -35.73
CA ARG A 1175 30.23 -13.22 -36.42
C ARG A 1175 28.75 -13.58 -36.23
N THR A 1176 28.06 -13.85 -37.34
CA THR A 1176 26.69 -14.38 -37.35
C THR A 1176 26.67 -15.77 -36.73
N SER A 1177 25.91 -15.92 -35.64
CA SER A 1177 25.84 -17.17 -34.86
C SER A 1177 24.48 -17.88 -35.02
N PHE A 1178 23.45 -17.14 -35.45
CA PHE A 1178 22.10 -17.64 -35.76
C PHE A 1178 21.45 -16.69 -36.77
N ALA A 1179 20.73 -17.23 -37.76
CA ALA A 1179 19.98 -16.43 -38.73
C ALA A 1179 18.70 -17.16 -39.13
N ILE A 1180 17.57 -16.47 -38.99
CA ILE A 1180 16.31 -16.84 -39.65
C ILE A 1180 16.20 -15.94 -40.88
N ARG A 1181 16.10 -16.55 -42.06
CA ARG A 1181 15.81 -15.85 -43.31
C ARG A 1181 14.52 -16.39 -43.91
N GLU A 1182 13.72 -15.44 -44.42
CA GLU A 1182 12.60 -15.62 -45.35
C GLU A 1182 11.31 -16.23 -44.75
N ARG A 1183 10.56 -15.41 -44.00
CA ARG A 1183 9.11 -15.55 -43.81
C ARG A 1183 8.45 -14.17 -43.87
N GLU A 1184 7.32 -14.08 -44.57
CA GLU A 1184 6.46 -12.89 -44.56
C GLU A 1184 5.64 -12.90 -43.27
N PHE A 1185 5.72 -11.82 -42.48
CA PHE A 1185 4.94 -11.66 -41.25
C PHE A 1185 3.83 -10.67 -41.50
N VAL A 1186 2.59 -11.01 -41.12
CA VAL A 1186 1.43 -10.13 -41.32
C VAL A 1186 1.44 -8.91 -40.39
N ALA A 1187 0.57 -7.92 -40.62
CA ALA A 1187 0.36 -6.83 -39.65
C ALA A 1187 -0.06 -7.42 -38.28
N GLY A 1188 0.53 -6.96 -37.17
CA GLY A 1188 0.25 -7.49 -35.84
C GLY A 1188 1.51 -7.69 -35.00
N VAL A 1189 1.36 -8.42 -33.89
CA VAL A 1189 2.42 -8.72 -32.95
C VAL A 1189 2.84 -10.18 -33.09
N HIS A 1190 4.14 -10.42 -33.23
CA HIS A 1190 4.74 -11.72 -33.48
C HIS A 1190 5.82 -12.02 -32.46
N SER A 1191 6.00 -13.28 -32.08
CA SER A 1191 7.09 -13.69 -31.19
C SER A 1191 7.96 -14.76 -31.85
N ILE A 1192 9.29 -14.57 -31.82
CA ILE A 1192 10.29 -15.47 -32.40
C ILE A 1192 11.17 -16.03 -31.29
N SER A 1193 11.18 -17.36 -31.14
CA SER A 1193 12.03 -18.05 -30.17
C SER A 1193 13.49 -18.10 -30.62
N ILE A 1194 14.40 -17.76 -29.70
CA ILE A 1194 15.85 -17.91 -29.83
C ILE A 1194 16.30 -19.06 -28.93
N ASP A 1195 16.84 -20.10 -29.54
CA ASP A 1195 17.49 -21.21 -28.85
C ASP A 1195 19.00 -20.94 -28.68
N GLY A 1196 19.42 -20.75 -27.42
CA GLY A 1196 20.81 -20.51 -27.02
C GLY A 1196 21.59 -21.79 -26.67
N THR A 1197 20.99 -22.97 -26.74
CA THR A 1197 21.63 -24.25 -26.35
C THR A 1197 22.92 -24.51 -27.15
N ARG A 1198 22.99 -24.06 -28.41
CA ARG A 1198 24.16 -24.19 -29.30
C ARG A 1198 25.11 -22.98 -29.31
N LEU A 1199 24.84 -21.93 -28.52
CA LEU A 1199 25.64 -20.69 -28.46
C LEU A 1199 26.55 -20.66 -27.21
N GLY A 1200 27.67 -19.94 -27.23
CA GLY A 1200 28.54 -19.76 -26.05
C GLY A 1200 28.01 -18.66 -25.12
N SER A 1201 28.26 -18.71 -23.80
CA SER A 1201 27.94 -17.61 -22.88
C SER A 1201 28.57 -16.30 -23.36
N GLY A 1202 27.83 -15.20 -23.34
CA GLY A 1202 28.32 -13.90 -23.84
C GLY A 1202 27.22 -12.94 -24.29
N VAL A 1203 27.65 -11.80 -24.82
CA VAL A 1203 26.77 -10.75 -25.37
C VAL A 1203 26.56 -10.96 -26.87
N TYR A 1204 25.31 -10.88 -27.29
CA TYR A 1204 24.86 -10.97 -28.67
C TYR A 1204 23.99 -9.75 -29.02
N TRP A 1205 23.95 -9.37 -30.29
CA TRP A 1205 23.00 -8.40 -30.83
C TRP A 1205 22.09 -9.09 -31.84
N ALA A 1206 20.78 -8.98 -31.62
CA ALA A 1206 19.77 -9.38 -32.59
C ALA A 1206 19.45 -8.20 -33.50
N HIS A 1207 19.82 -8.31 -34.78
CA HIS A 1207 19.41 -7.39 -35.83
C HIS A 1207 18.13 -7.93 -36.49
N VAL A 1208 17.04 -7.19 -36.36
CA VAL A 1208 15.76 -7.48 -37.01
C VAL A 1208 15.56 -6.47 -38.13
N LYS A 1209 15.53 -6.95 -39.38
CA LYS A 1209 15.41 -6.14 -40.59
C LYS A 1209 14.08 -6.40 -41.28
N THR A 1210 13.39 -5.32 -41.66
CA THR A 1210 12.15 -5.33 -42.45
C THR A 1210 12.23 -4.26 -43.54
N SER A 1211 11.20 -4.17 -44.39
CA SER A 1211 11.05 -3.03 -45.32
C SER A 1211 10.88 -1.68 -44.61
N LEU A 1212 10.45 -1.69 -43.34
CA LEU A 1212 10.21 -0.50 -42.50
C LEU A 1212 11.47 -0.01 -41.77
N GLY A 1213 12.55 -0.80 -41.74
CA GLY A 1213 13.82 -0.42 -41.12
C GLY A 1213 14.56 -1.59 -40.46
N THR A 1214 15.59 -1.27 -39.68
CA THR A 1214 16.33 -2.26 -38.88
C THR A 1214 16.34 -1.86 -37.42
N LYS A 1215 15.93 -2.75 -36.53
CA LYS A 1215 16.03 -2.60 -35.07
C LYS A 1215 17.08 -3.56 -34.53
N THR A 1216 17.84 -3.12 -33.52
CA THR A 1216 18.89 -3.94 -32.90
C THR A 1216 18.62 -4.05 -31.41
N LEU A 1217 18.61 -5.28 -30.89
CA LEU A 1217 18.43 -5.56 -29.47
C LEU A 1217 19.65 -6.31 -28.91
N GLN A 1218 20.14 -5.90 -27.75
CA GLN A 1218 21.24 -6.57 -27.05
C GLN A 1218 20.71 -7.71 -26.18
N LEU A 1219 21.35 -8.87 -26.26
CA LEU A 1219 20.98 -10.12 -25.57
C LEU A 1219 22.18 -10.66 -24.81
N HIS A 1220 22.01 -11.03 -23.54
CA HIS A 1220 23.05 -11.63 -22.69
C HIS A 1220 22.69 -13.10 -22.44
N LEU A 1221 23.54 -14.02 -22.91
CA LEU A 1221 23.40 -15.46 -22.63
C LEU A 1221 24.34 -15.84 -21.49
N ILE A 1222 23.79 -16.41 -20.41
CA ILE A 1222 24.56 -16.97 -19.29
C ILE A 1222 24.24 -18.47 -19.21
N LYS A 1223 25.27 -19.30 -19.43
CA LYS A 1223 25.23 -20.75 -19.18
C LYS A 1223 26.02 -21.10 -17.93
#